data_AF-A0A0J6FC65-F1
#
_entry.id   AF-A0A0J6FC65-F1
#
_cell.length_a   1.000
_cell.length_b   1.000
_cell.length_c   1.000
_cell.angle_alpha   90.00
_cell.angle_beta   90.00
_cell.angle_gamma   90.00
#
_symmetry.space_group_name_H-M   'P 1'
#
loop_
_entity.id
_entity.type
_entity.pdbx_description
1 polymer ?
#
loop_
_entity_poly.entity_id
_entity_poly.type
_entity_poly.pdbx_seq_one_letter_code
_entity_poly.pdbx_strand_id
1 'polypeptide(L)'
;MSNKLFLIGINEYKCKPLNSCVKDVQDFKQILLDKYDFDPIDVYEIYNEDATLKNIFDALTKYVQILKESDNLIIYHSGHGSYNESLEMGYWVPFDGTRGESSYLSNQTLVSVLEKMKAQHIFLISDCCFSASLLRTISTKQSLDYEKKKSRWALISAFGEALDSDKGENSLFGETIINFLEQQTADFKISSLIEYVKSEYEINRFQTPQGHPIAIKGHEGGEFIFHIKTEIDNRQLKGYADFFNILKLYKRTSKFEEISKVEDKSSKIGYQLYREQDNVQRKVYYYLYLYEGVNLTQTARFFKENNKVENDKLILFLPKEREQTHYEKRKKNVDLKFKPLNIFYIDEFILNECTPFVNRDDDSCFLNISNFVLPSYKAASNELNLDIYIREWFEDIENPILVIKGTGGIGKTTFAQYIADKIFSTNKNGTTLFIDSAQIKDKLVKRSADPQNINLYDFYEALCEITSEDKLNRELFRLNVDAGNILVIIDGLDEVISKIPDFNISMFLKSINDTIKDIKGGKVIITCRTFFWEHIRVENTAFSTIELLPFNEDQTKSFFEKSFNNNESKQKKALKLVKDFKYDGDENGTFHPYVLDIIRSIVVDQQSIETDLSEFSSRYLKHKIKNDYIIFRICDRERKRVGQISIDEQISFFIYMAVYRRGVINKEIFNKEILLALDKHIDTTNIEAFKSHPFLYHRDRYITFKYDFLLDYFRSIYLSNYFLYSGNIKHIDIETFNLLKESCWFGSTMITDIISRFENWSDDDILYASDVIKEIAEINSVSMKDKKIVISNYFNVCLSLNIRMRSNDIFSNTQLLLNLFEYKKIIMNLSIVNLSANVKFDFSGLYFSECYFDNFDYFWKCKFNNETIFDKCCLLNIPFTKKDNIIPLENFRDCLKDKNMEDVFKLNEENQFNKTERAKVFIDAFFHLFYTNGRLGRQWEDKVILPRFSGIDKFQYGYKAVIKVLKEKNILIFNKELNRIKMEINEIYKEDVSRFVKDGTMSPIINSLISEFSKL
;
A
#
# COMPACT_ATOMS: atom_id res chain seq x y z
N MET A 1 -9.63 -24.46 -37.82
CA MET A 1 -8.69 -25.59 -38.00
C MET A 1 -7.39 -25.13 -37.38
N SER A 2 -6.76 -25.92 -36.53
CA SER A 2 -5.48 -25.56 -35.89
C SER A 2 -4.43 -26.57 -36.35
N ASN A 3 -3.28 -26.07 -36.80
CA ASN A 3 -2.18 -26.88 -37.30
C ASN A 3 -1.13 -27.01 -36.20
N LYS A 4 -1.06 -28.19 -35.56
CA LYS A 4 -0.19 -28.45 -34.41
C LYS A 4 1.11 -29.11 -34.81
N LEU A 5 2.20 -28.77 -34.12
CA LEU A 5 3.51 -29.41 -34.30
C LEU A 5 3.93 -30.12 -33.02
N PHE A 6 4.43 -31.33 -33.17
CA PHE A 6 5.16 -32.05 -32.14
C PHE A 6 6.56 -32.41 -32.65
N LEU A 7 7.57 -31.79 -32.06
CA LEU A 7 8.95 -31.86 -32.53
C LEU A 7 9.82 -32.54 -31.47
N ILE A 8 10.58 -33.55 -31.91
CA ILE A 8 11.46 -34.35 -31.07
C ILE A 8 12.83 -34.39 -31.73
N GLY A 9 13.84 -33.81 -31.09
CA GLY A 9 15.21 -33.77 -31.60
C GLY A 9 16.20 -34.23 -30.55
N ILE A 10 17.01 -35.24 -30.84
CA ILE A 10 17.93 -35.82 -29.84
C ILE A 10 19.34 -35.92 -30.43
N ASN A 11 20.25 -35.09 -29.94
CA ASN A 11 21.68 -35.12 -30.25
C ASN A 11 22.46 -35.85 -29.16
N GLU A 12 22.15 -35.57 -27.89
CA GLU A 12 23.05 -35.84 -26.76
C GLU A 12 22.89 -37.25 -26.15
N TYR A 13 22.91 -38.29 -26.98
CA TYR A 13 22.87 -39.66 -26.48
C TYR A 13 24.10 -40.04 -25.65
N LYS A 14 23.89 -40.75 -24.53
CA LYS A 14 24.99 -41.26 -23.67
C LYS A 14 25.98 -42.15 -24.43
N CYS A 15 25.51 -42.88 -25.44
CA CYS A 15 26.34 -43.64 -26.36
C CYS A 15 26.05 -43.18 -27.79
N LYS A 16 27.07 -42.86 -28.59
CA LYS A 16 26.96 -42.38 -29.98
C LYS A 16 26.13 -41.07 -30.12
N PRO A 17 26.64 -39.91 -29.70
CA PRO A 17 25.95 -38.64 -29.91
C PRO A 17 25.78 -38.33 -31.41
N LEU A 18 24.76 -37.54 -31.74
CA LEU A 18 24.45 -37.01 -33.06
C LEU A 18 24.60 -35.47 -33.07
N ASN A 19 24.69 -34.87 -34.24
CA ASN A 19 24.95 -33.43 -34.38
C ASN A 19 23.79 -32.64 -35.00
N SER A 20 22.96 -33.26 -35.85
CA SER A 20 22.01 -32.53 -36.69
C SER A 20 20.57 -32.49 -36.18
N CYS A 21 20.15 -33.46 -35.35
CA CYS A 21 18.74 -33.75 -35.09
C CYS A 21 17.96 -32.59 -34.47
N VAL A 22 18.56 -31.86 -33.52
CA VAL A 22 17.93 -30.67 -32.92
C VAL A 22 17.78 -29.55 -33.95
N LYS A 23 18.77 -29.38 -34.84
CA LYS A 23 18.76 -28.34 -35.87
C LYS A 23 17.68 -28.63 -36.93
N ASP A 24 17.54 -29.88 -37.35
CA ASP A 24 16.54 -30.32 -38.35
C ASP A 24 15.12 -29.92 -37.95
N VAL A 25 14.74 -30.22 -36.71
CA VAL A 25 13.40 -29.89 -36.22
C VAL A 25 13.22 -28.40 -35.93
N GLN A 26 14.28 -27.67 -35.56
CA GLN A 26 14.24 -26.22 -35.35
C GLN A 26 14.06 -25.43 -36.65
N ASP A 27 14.80 -25.79 -37.70
CA ASP A 27 14.69 -25.10 -38.99
C ASP A 27 13.38 -25.45 -39.69
N PHE A 28 12.95 -26.71 -39.61
CA PHE A 28 11.64 -27.14 -40.10
C PHE A 28 10.52 -26.32 -39.44
N LYS A 29 10.56 -26.18 -38.10
CA LYS A 29 9.64 -25.30 -37.37
C LYS A 29 9.68 -23.88 -37.89
N GLN A 30 10.87 -23.30 -38.01
CA GLN A 30 11.03 -21.89 -38.36
C GLN A 30 10.41 -21.62 -39.74
N ILE A 31 10.63 -22.48 -40.72
CA ILE A 31 10.04 -22.33 -42.05
C ILE A 31 8.51 -22.45 -42.02
N LEU A 32 7.97 -23.39 -41.23
CA LEU A 32 6.53 -23.54 -41.08
C LEU A 32 5.89 -22.30 -40.42
N LEU A 33 6.51 -21.74 -39.39
CA LEU A 33 6.03 -20.52 -38.75
C LEU A 33 6.20 -19.28 -39.64
N ASP A 34 7.28 -19.18 -40.40
CA ASP A 34 7.57 -18.00 -41.24
C ASP A 34 6.69 -17.95 -42.50
N LYS A 35 6.41 -19.09 -43.12
CA LYS A 35 5.86 -19.14 -44.49
C LYS A 35 4.51 -19.84 -44.62
N TYR A 36 4.14 -20.69 -43.66
CA TYR A 36 2.94 -21.51 -43.74
C TYR A 36 1.98 -21.22 -42.59
N ASP A 37 0.72 -21.64 -42.71
CA ASP A 37 -0.36 -21.35 -41.75
C ASP A 37 -0.21 -22.13 -40.43
N PHE A 38 0.85 -21.83 -39.67
CA PHE A 38 1.13 -22.38 -38.36
C PHE A 38 1.31 -21.26 -37.33
N ASP A 39 0.83 -21.51 -36.10
CA ASP A 39 0.87 -20.58 -34.97
C ASP A 39 1.90 -21.06 -33.93
N PRO A 40 2.77 -20.17 -33.40
CA PRO A 40 3.71 -20.53 -32.34
C PRO A 40 3.08 -21.18 -31.09
N ILE A 41 1.82 -20.88 -30.76
CA ILE A 41 1.15 -21.45 -29.58
C ILE A 41 0.81 -22.94 -29.73
N ASP A 42 0.72 -23.42 -30.98
CA ASP A 42 0.36 -24.80 -31.32
C ASP A 42 1.58 -25.71 -31.52
N VAL A 43 2.77 -25.25 -31.10
CA VAL A 43 4.03 -25.99 -31.19
C VAL A 43 4.42 -26.57 -29.83
N TYR A 44 4.74 -27.87 -29.81
CA TYR A 44 5.30 -28.56 -28.65
C TYR A 44 6.63 -29.21 -29.03
N GLU A 45 7.69 -28.89 -28.30
CA GLU A 45 9.07 -29.29 -28.59
C GLU A 45 9.68 -30.01 -27.38
N ILE A 46 10.39 -31.11 -27.62
CA ILE A 46 11.20 -31.78 -26.61
C ILE A 46 12.57 -32.13 -27.22
N TYR A 47 13.64 -31.74 -26.52
CA TYR A 47 15.01 -31.87 -27.01
C TYR A 47 15.89 -32.58 -26.00
N ASN A 48 16.85 -33.38 -26.50
CA ASN A 48 17.90 -34.00 -25.69
C ASN A 48 17.37 -34.61 -24.38
N GLU A 49 17.82 -34.10 -23.23
CA GLU A 49 17.48 -34.59 -21.89
C GLU A 49 15.97 -34.64 -21.57
N ASP A 50 15.18 -33.78 -22.21
CA ASP A 50 13.72 -33.76 -22.06
C ASP A 50 13.02 -34.82 -22.91
N ALA A 51 13.67 -35.33 -23.96
CA ALA A 51 13.13 -36.34 -24.87
C ALA A 51 13.25 -37.77 -24.31
N THR A 52 12.76 -37.98 -23.08
CA THR A 52 12.69 -39.29 -22.43
C THR A 52 11.50 -40.12 -22.95
N LEU A 53 11.56 -41.45 -22.81
CA LEU A 53 10.47 -42.35 -23.18
C LEU A 53 9.14 -41.91 -22.57
N LYS A 54 9.18 -41.55 -21.28
CA LYS A 54 8.03 -41.06 -20.53
C LYS A 54 7.47 -39.77 -21.14
N ASN A 55 8.30 -38.76 -21.35
CA ASN A 55 7.84 -37.46 -21.84
C ASN A 55 7.29 -37.54 -23.27
N ILE A 56 7.91 -38.34 -24.15
CA ILE A 56 7.41 -38.60 -25.49
C ILE A 56 6.03 -39.27 -25.42
N PHE A 57 5.89 -40.30 -24.58
CA PHE A 57 4.62 -41.03 -24.46
C PHE A 57 3.51 -40.19 -23.79
N ASP A 58 3.83 -39.41 -22.77
CA ASP A 58 2.92 -38.48 -22.11
C ASP A 58 2.41 -37.41 -23.10
N ALA A 59 3.29 -36.89 -23.96
CA ALA A 59 2.91 -35.95 -25.01
C ALA A 59 1.95 -36.59 -26.04
N LEU A 60 2.28 -37.79 -26.53
CA LEU A 60 1.43 -38.51 -27.48
C LEU A 60 0.04 -38.83 -26.88
N THR A 61 -0.02 -39.26 -25.63
CA THR A 61 -1.31 -39.54 -24.95
C THR A 61 -2.10 -38.27 -24.64
N LYS A 62 -1.44 -37.15 -24.33
CA LYS A 62 -2.08 -35.83 -24.22
C LYS A 62 -2.74 -35.42 -25.55
N TYR A 63 -2.06 -35.61 -26.68
CA TYR A 63 -2.63 -35.34 -28.00
C TYR A 63 -3.90 -36.15 -28.29
N VAL A 64 -3.99 -37.41 -27.84
CA VAL A 64 -5.23 -38.21 -27.94
C VAL A 64 -6.40 -37.53 -27.20
N GLN A 65 -6.13 -36.84 -26.09
CA GLN A 65 -7.17 -36.19 -25.28
C GLN A 65 -7.59 -34.83 -25.84
N ILE A 66 -6.64 -34.04 -26.35
CA ILE A 66 -6.87 -32.61 -26.68
C ILE A 66 -7.19 -32.34 -28.15
N LEU A 67 -6.81 -33.24 -29.07
CA LEU A 67 -7.04 -33.03 -30.51
C LEU A 67 -8.52 -33.14 -30.86
N LYS A 68 -9.01 -32.15 -31.61
CA LYS A 68 -10.36 -32.12 -32.18
C LYS A 68 -10.36 -32.66 -33.61
N GLU A 69 -11.54 -32.99 -34.14
CA GLU A 69 -11.68 -33.51 -35.51
C GLU A 69 -11.29 -32.52 -36.62
N SER A 70 -11.17 -31.24 -36.31
CA SER A 70 -10.75 -30.19 -37.26
C SER A 70 -9.29 -29.75 -37.07
N ASP A 71 -8.56 -30.37 -36.14
CA ASP A 71 -7.14 -30.09 -35.92
C ASP A 71 -6.30 -30.96 -36.86
N ASN A 72 -5.11 -30.47 -37.20
CA ASN A 72 -4.07 -31.21 -37.91
C ASN A 72 -2.85 -31.36 -37.00
N LEU A 73 -2.12 -32.46 -37.14
CA LEU A 73 -0.90 -32.71 -36.36
C LEU A 73 0.25 -33.13 -37.26
N ILE A 74 1.38 -32.42 -37.17
CA ILE A 74 2.66 -32.87 -37.71
C ILE A 74 3.54 -33.32 -36.55
N ILE A 75 4.08 -34.54 -36.64
CA ILE A 75 5.04 -35.07 -35.68
C ILE A 75 6.36 -35.25 -36.42
N TYR A 76 7.44 -34.60 -35.98
CA TYR A 76 8.77 -34.81 -36.52
C TYR A 76 9.71 -35.31 -35.43
N HIS A 77 10.14 -36.56 -35.56
CA HIS A 77 11.20 -37.16 -34.77
C HIS A 77 12.52 -37.24 -35.57
N SER A 78 13.59 -36.69 -35.02
CA SER A 78 14.97 -36.87 -35.51
C SER A 78 15.87 -37.35 -34.36
N GLY A 79 16.52 -38.50 -34.55
CA GLY A 79 17.33 -39.17 -33.54
C GLY A 79 17.66 -40.62 -33.89
N HIS A 80 18.22 -41.38 -32.95
CA HIS A 80 18.53 -42.80 -33.16
C HIS A 80 17.27 -43.66 -33.31
N GLY A 81 17.35 -44.62 -34.24
CA GLY A 81 16.38 -45.68 -34.40
C GLY A 81 17.03 -47.05 -34.23
N SER A 82 16.25 -48.04 -33.81
CA SER A 82 16.69 -49.43 -33.73
C SER A 82 15.70 -50.31 -34.51
N TYR A 83 16.20 -51.29 -35.24
CA TYR A 83 15.36 -52.27 -35.94
C TYR A 83 15.73 -53.67 -35.46
N ASN A 84 14.74 -54.42 -34.99
CA ASN A 84 14.90 -55.83 -34.65
C ASN A 84 14.42 -56.68 -35.83
N GLU A 85 15.38 -57.29 -36.55
CA GLU A 85 15.10 -58.15 -37.70
C GLU A 85 14.28 -59.40 -37.32
N SER A 86 14.50 -59.96 -36.12
CA SER A 86 13.79 -61.17 -35.68
C SER A 86 12.32 -60.92 -35.37
N LEU A 87 11.97 -59.70 -34.97
CA LEU A 87 10.60 -59.26 -34.68
C LEU A 87 9.99 -58.42 -35.81
N GLU A 88 10.76 -58.13 -36.87
CA GLU A 88 10.43 -57.18 -37.94
C GLU A 88 9.91 -55.82 -37.41
N MET A 89 10.47 -55.36 -36.29
CA MET A 89 9.95 -54.23 -35.52
C MET A 89 10.96 -53.09 -35.39
N GLY A 90 10.52 -51.88 -35.74
CA GLY A 90 11.28 -50.65 -35.56
C GLY A 90 10.94 -49.96 -34.25
N TYR A 91 11.93 -49.23 -33.73
CA TYR A 91 11.86 -48.51 -32.46
C TYR A 91 12.51 -47.13 -32.57
N TRP A 92 11.92 -46.14 -31.89
CA TRP A 92 12.56 -44.87 -31.59
C TRP A 92 13.36 -45.00 -30.30
N VAL A 93 14.61 -44.53 -30.29
CA VAL A 93 15.49 -44.54 -29.12
C VAL A 93 15.39 -43.17 -28.42
N PRO A 94 14.75 -43.08 -27.24
CA PRO A 94 14.68 -41.84 -26.47
C PRO A 94 16.02 -41.52 -25.80
N PHE A 95 16.16 -40.33 -25.23
CA PHE A 95 17.39 -39.90 -24.56
C PHE A 95 17.81 -40.83 -23.40
N ASP A 96 16.83 -41.35 -22.65
CA ASP A 96 17.03 -42.29 -21.54
C ASP A 96 17.11 -43.76 -21.99
N GLY A 97 17.12 -44.02 -23.30
CA GLY A 97 17.30 -45.35 -23.88
C GLY A 97 18.61 -46.02 -23.44
N THR A 98 18.51 -47.26 -22.97
CA THR A 98 19.66 -48.11 -22.61
C THR A 98 19.86 -49.20 -23.66
N ARG A 99 20.86 -50.09 -23.54
CA ARG A 99 21.15 -51.17 -24.52
C ARG A 99 20.09 -52.30 -24.59
N GLY A 100 18.80 -52.00 -24.48
CA GLY A 100 17.70 -52.97 -24.54
C GLY A 100 16.37 -52.36 -24.97
N GLU A 101 15.61 -53.13 -25.75
CA GLU A 101 14.34 -52.72 -26.38
C GLU A 101 13.22 -52.35 -25.40
N SER A 102 13.32 -52.76 -24.13
CA SER A 102 12.36 -52.41 -23.07
C SER A 102 12.36 -50.91 -22.72
N SER A 103 13.39 -50.18 -23.11
CA SER A 103 13.53 -48.73 -22.90
C SER A 103 13.28 -47.89 -24.16
N TYR A 104 12.82 -48.52 -25.26
CA TYR A 104 12.57 -47.84 -26.53
C TYR A 104 11.07 -47.75 -26.82
N LEU A 105 10.68 -46.79 -27.67
CA LEU A 105 9.29 -46.67 -28.13
C LEU A 105 9.11 -47.47 -29.42
N SER A 106 8.32 -48.54 -29.37
CA SER A 106 8.05 -49.35 -30.57
C SER A 106 7.12 -48.61 -31.55
N ASN A 107 7.34 -48.82 -32.85
CA ASN A 107 6.49 -48.23 -33.87
C ASN A 107 5.05 -48.78 -33.82
N GLN A 108 4.86 -50.03 -33.35
CA GLN A 108 3.51 -50.58 -33.13
C GLN A 108 2.76 -49.80 -32.06
N THR A 109 3.43 -49.48 -30.95
CA THR A 109 2.87 -48.63 -29.90
C THR A 109 2.54 -47.25 -30.46
N LEU A 110 3.46 -46.61 -31.18
CA LEU A 110 3.22 -45.31 -31.81
C LEU A 110 2.00 -45.33 -32.72
N VAL A 111 1.93 -46.29 -33.66
CA VAL A 111 0.82 -46.46 -34.60
C VAL A 111 -0.52 -46.66 -33.86
N SER A 112 -0.54 -47.44 -32.77
CA SER A 112 -1.74 -47.63 -31.95
C SER A 112 -2.24 -46.34 -31.27
N VAL A 113 -1.33 -45.42 -30.96
CA VAL A 113 -1.67 -44.11 -30.38
C VAL A 113 -2.17 -43.17 -31.49
N LEU A 114 -1.51 -43.13 -32.65
CA LEU A 114 -1.93 -42.33 -33.80
C LEU A 114 -3.33 -42.74 -34.31
N GLU A 115 -3.68 -44.04 -34.27
CA GLU A 115 -5.01 -44.52 -34.64
C GLU A 115 -6.12 -43.97 -33.74
N LYS A 116 -5.82 -43.67 -32.47
CA LYS A 116 -6.79 -43.13 -31.50
C LYS A 116 -6.92 -41.61 -31.57
N MET A 117 -6.06 -40.91 -32.29
CA MET A 117 -6.11 -39.45 -32.40
C MET A 117 -7.26 -39.00 -33.32
N LYS A 118 -8.03 -38.02 -32.87
CA LYS A 118 -9.23 -37.52 -33.56
C LYS A 118 -8.94 -36.59 -34.75
N ALA A 119 -7.71 -36.07 -34.87
CA ALA A 119 -7.30 -35.07 -35.86
C ALA A 119 -7.73 -35.41 -37.31
N GLN A 120 -7.99 -34.37 -38.10
CA GLN A 120 -8.32 -34.50 -39.51
C GLN A 120 -7.12 -35.08 -40.27
N HIS A 121 -5.97 -34.44 -40.15
CA HIS A 121 -4.72 -34.90 -40.78
C HIS A 121 -3.62 -35.15 -39.75
N ILE A 122 -2.90 -36.25 -39.92
CA ILE A 122 -1.68 -36.56 -39.16
C ILE A 122 -0.56 -36.83 -40.15
N PHE A 123 0.56 -36.12 -40.01
CA PHE A 123 1.76 -36.36 -40.79
C PHE A 123 2.94 -36.67 -39.87
N LEU A 124 3.51 -37.86 -40.04
CA LEU A 124 4.64 -38.33 -39.28
C LEU A 124 5.92 -38.25 -40.12
N ILE A 125 6.90 -37.48 -39.68
CA ILE A 125 8.25 -37.46 -40.23
C ILE A 125 9.14 -38.21 -39.23
N SER A 126 9.69 -39.34 -39.65
CA SER A 126 10.56 -40.19 -38.83
C SER A 126 11.93 -40.22 -39.48
N ASP A 127 12.82 -39.35 -39.03
CA ASP A 127 14.24 -39.38 -39.42
C ASP A 127 15.01 -40.40 -38.55
N CYS A 128 14.51 -41.63 -38.57
CA CYS A 128 15.06 -42.82 -37.91
C CYS A 128 14.36 -44.08 -38.45
N CYS A 129 14.92 -45.27 -38.18
CA CYS A 129 14.40 -46.57 -38.68
C CYS A 129 12.89 -46.77 -38.43
N PHE A 130 12.12 -47.02 -39.49
CA PHE A 130 10.69 -47.36 -39.39
C PHE A 130 10.33 -48.62 -40.19
N SER A 131 9.65 -49.59 -39.57
CA SER A 131 9.34 -50.89 -40.21
C SER A 131 8.43 -50.74 -41.44
N ALA A 132 8.81 -51.36 -42.55
CA ALA A 132 8.08 -51.34 -43.82
C ALA A 132 6.68 -51.97 -43.73
N SER A 133 6.49 -52.95 -42.84
CA SER A 133 5.22 -53.66 -42.66
C SER A 133 4.08 -52.76 -42.13
N LEU A 134 4.41 -51.57 -41.61
CA LEU A 134 3.46 -50.59 -41.07
C LEU A 134 3.00 -49.54 -42.10
N LEU A 135 3.53 -49.57 -43.32
CA LEU A 135 3.16 -48.67 -44.42
C LEU A 135 2.33 -49.42 -45.48
N ARG A 136 1.29 -48.78 -46.02
CA ARG A 136 0.48 -49.36 -47.12
C ARG A 136 0.93 -48.81 -48.47
N THR A 137 1.32 -49.70 -49.38
CA THR A 137 1.50 -49.36 -50.80
C THR A 137 0.12 -49.31 -51.46
N ILE A 138 -0.54 -48.16 -51.41
CA ILE A 138 -1.78 -47.90 -52.17
C ILE A 138 -1.48 -46.86 -53.23
N SER A 139 -1.91 -47.10 -54.47
CA SER A 139 -1.95 -46.06 -55.51
C SER A 139 -3.05 -45.07 -55.19
N THR A 140 -2.68 -43.82 -54.95
CA THR A 140 -3.61 -42.70 -54.75
C THR A 140 -4.38 -42.46 -56.05
N LYS A 141 -5.66 -42.88 -56.10
CA LYS A 141 -6.56 -42.51 -57.20
C LYS A 141 -6.83 -41.00 -57.17
N GLN A 142 -6.84 -40.37 -58.35
CA GLN A 142 -7.25 -38.97 -58.55
C GLN A 142 -8.70 -38.76 -58.07
N SER A 143 -8.88 -38.12 -56.91
CA SER A 143 -10.18 -37.69 -56.40
C SER A 143 -10.11 -36.22 -55.99
N LEU A 144 -11.09 -35.40 -56.34
CA LEU A 144 -11.04 -33.93 -56.16
C LEU A 144 -11.16 -33.44 -54.69
N ASP A 145 -11.28 -34.33 -53.70
CA ASP A 145 -11.72 -33.97 -52.33
C ASP A 145 -10.77 -34.46 -51.21
N TYR A 146 -9.45 -34.32 -51.42
CA TYR A 146 -8.40 -34.87 -50.54
C TYR A 146 -8.37 -34.27 -49.12
N GLU A 147 -8.65 -32.98 -48.97
CA GLU A 147 -8.56 -32.27 -47.69
C GLU A 147 -9.74 -32.59 -46.75
N LYS A 148 -10.91 -32.92 -47.31
CA LYS A 148 -12.09 -33.26 -46.52
C LYS A 148 -12.04 -34.64 -45.87
N LYS A 149 -11.13 -35.52 -46.30
CA LYS A 149 -11.00 -36.89 -45.77
C LYS A 149 -9.87 -37.00 -44.76
N LYS A 150 -10.09 -37.81 -43.72
CA LYS A 150 -9.07 -38.07 -42.69
C LYS A 150 -7.80 -38.68 -43.31
N SER A 151 -6.63 -38.11 -43.00
CA SER A 151 -5.34 -38.58 -43.54
C SER A 151 -4.35 -38.95 -42.44
N ARG A 152 -3.53 -39.98 -42.67
CA ARG A 152 -2.41 -40.38 -41.80
C ARG A 152 -1.27 -40.85 -42.69
N TRP A 153 -0.30 -39.98 -42.87
CA TRP A 153 0.85 -40.21 -43.74
C TRP A 153 2.11 -40.29 -42.92
N ALA A 154 3.07 -41.09 -43.37
CA ALA A 154 4.42 -41.10 -42.83
C ALA A 154 5.44 -40.86 -43.95
N LEU A 155 6.48 -40.08 -43.64
CA LEU A 155 7.70 -39.93 -44.41
C LEU A 155 8.87 -40.35 -43.51
N ILE A 156 9.70 -41.26 -44.00
CA ILE A 156 10.77 -41.90 -43.23
C ILE A 156 12.08 -41.77 -44.00
N SER A 157 13.20 -41.53 -43.30
CA SER A 157 14.48 -41.24 -43.95
C SER A 157 15.16 -42.49 -44.51
N ALA A 158 15.02 -43.64 -43.86
CA ALA A 158 15.46 -44.94 -44.37
C ALA A 158 14.81 -46.11 -43.61
N PHE A 159 14.93 -47.33 -44.16
CA PHE A 159 14.62 -48.57 -43.44
C PHE A 159 15.77 -49.03 -42.51
N GLY A 160 16.96 -48.44 -42.62
CA GLY A 160 18.16 -48.68 -41.80
C GLY A 160 18.72 -47.38 -41.19
N GLU A 161 19.96 -47.40 -40.67
CA GLU A 161 20.59 -46.21 -40.04
C GLU A 161 20.67 -45.03 -41.02
N ALA A 162 20.26 -43.85 -40.54
CA ALA A 162 20.38 -42.59 -41.26
C ALA A 162 21.76 -41.94 -41.02
N LEU A 163 22.26 -41.20 -42.01
CA LEU A 163 23.51 -40.44 -41.91
C LEU A 163 23.28 -39.14 -41.15
N ASP A 164 24.09 -38.94 -40.10
CA ASP A 164 24.25 -37.65 -39.40
C ASP A 164 25.13 -36.70 -40.21
N SER A 165 25.08 -35.41 -39.91
CA SER A 165 25.91 -34.39 -40.54
C SER A 165 26.98 -33.82 -39.62
N ASP A 166 27.77 -32.88 -40.15
CA ASP A 166 28.76 -32.15 -39.37
C ASP A 166 28.09 -31.19 -38.37
N LYS A 167 28.84 -30.83 -37.32
CA LYS A 167 28.32 -30.01 -36.22
C LYS A 167 27.84 -28.64 -36.73
N GLY A 168 26.54 -28.39 -36.57
CA GLY A 168 25.90 -27.13 -36.94
C GLY A 168 25.25 -27.14 -38.32
N GLU A 169 25.19 -28.29 -38.99
CA GLU A 169 24.49 -28.48 -40.26
C GLU A 169 23.24 -29.37 -40.07
N ASN A 170 22.32 -29.34 -41.02
CA ASN A 170 21.15 -30.21 -41.05
C ASN A 170 21.53 -31.62 -41.53
N SER A 171 20.74 -32.64 -41.21
CA SER A 171 20.89 -33.94 -41.90
C SER A 171 20.55 -33.75 -43.37
N LEU A 172 21.12 -34.57 -44.26
CA LEU A 172 20.76 -34.51 -45.69
C LEU A 172 19.24 -34.64 -45.90
N PHE A 173 18.57 -35.40 -45.03
CA PHE A 173 17.12 -35.61 -45.08
C PHE A 173 16.35 -34.37 -44.61
N GLY A 174 16.77 -33.78 -43.47
CA GLY A 174 16.23 -32.52 -42.98
C GLY A 174 16.41 -31.38 -43.98
N GLU A 175 17.62 -31.22 -44.52
CA GLU A 175 17.96 -30.20 -45.51
C GLU A 175 17.11 -30.34 -46.79
N THR A 176 16.89 -31.56 -47.27
CA THR A 176 16.06 -31.80 -48.46
C THR A 176 14.61 -31.35 -48.24
N ILE A 177 14.04 -31.61 -47.06
CA ILE A 177 12.68 -31.17 -46.69
C ILE A 177 12.64 -29.64 -46.60
N ILE A 178 13.59 -29.04 -45.89
CA ILE A 178 13.72 -27.59 -45.71
C ILE A 178 13.80 -26.88 -47.07
N ASN A 179 14.69 -27.34 -47.96
CA ASN A 179 14.87 -26.79 -49.30
C ASN A 179 13.58 -26.84 -50.12
N PHE A 180 12.84 -27.96 -50.07
CA PHE A 180 11.55 -28.05 -50.75
C PHE A 180 10.57 -26.98 -50.25
N LEU A 181 10.44 -26.85 -48.92
CA LEU A 181 9.53 -25.89 -48.29
C LEU A 181 9.91 -24.43 -48.60
N GLU A 182 11.21 -24.11 -48.65
CA GLU A 182 11.67 -22.76 -48.98
C GLU A 182 11.36 -22.35 -50.42
N GLN A 183 11.38 -23.31 -51.36
CA GLN A 183 11.19 -23.05 -52.79
C GLN A 183 9.73 -22.92 -53.23
N GLN A 184 8.75 -23.43 -52.45
CA GLN A 184 7.35 -23.41 -52.89
C GLN A 184 6.75 -22.02 -52.97
N THR A 185 6.03 -21.72 -54.05
CA THR A 185 5.34 -20.43 -54.25
C THR A 185 3.82 -20.55 -54.24
N ALA A 186 3.30 -21.78 -54.09
CA ALA A 186 1.87 -22.08 -54.01
C ALA A 186 1.63 -23.22 -53.01
N ASP A 187 0.38 -23.36 -52.58
CA ASP A 187 -0.06 -24.45 -51.71
C ASP A 187 0.22 -25.81 -52.34
N PHE A 188 0.67 -26.77 -51.54
CA PHE A 188 1.06 -28.10 -52.03
C PHE A 188 0.65 -29.21 -51.06
N LYS A 189 0.59 -30.44 -51.57
CA LYS A 189 0.20 -31.63 -50.81
C LYS A 189 1.41 -32.35 -50.21
N ILE A 190 1.19 -33.11 -49.14
CA ILE A 190 2.21 -34.01 -48.58
C ILE A 190 2.82 -34.92 -49.64
N SER A 191 2.02 -35.48 -50.56
CA SER A 191 2.52 -36.37 -51.63
C SER A 191 3.60 -35.70 -52.49
N SER A 192 3.46 -34.41 -52.79
CA SER A 192 4.45 -33.64 -53.56
C SER A 192 5.78 -33.50 -52.82
N LEU A 193 5.75 -33.25 -51.51
CA LEU A 193 6.95 -33.24 -50.68
C LEU A 193 7.61 -34.62 -50.65
N ILE A 194 6.83 -35.69 -50.49
CA ILE A 194 7.34 -37.06 -50.46
C ILE A 194 8.00 -37.46 -51.78
N GLU A 195 7.37 -37.13 -52.92
CA GLU A 195 7.91 -37.40 -54.25
C GLU A 195 9.24 -36.67 -54.48
N TYR A 196 9.31 -35.40 -54.10
CA TYR A 196 10.55 -34.63 -54.17
C TYR A 196 11.67 -35.23 -53.31
N VAL A 197 11.37 -35.57 -52.05
CA VAL A 197 12.38 -36.20 -51.17
C VAL A 197 12.84 -37.54 -51.73
N LYS A 198 11.96 -38.33 -52.36
CA LYS A 198 12.35 -39.58 -53.03
C LYS A 198 13.25 -39.33 -54.25
N SER A 199 12.96 -38.32 -55.08
CA SER A 199 13.74 -38.04 -56.29
C SER A 199 15.18 -37.60 -55.99
N GLU A 200 15.38 -36.81 -54.93
CA GLU A 200 16.72 -36.36 -54.51
C GLU A 200 17.64 -37.50 -54.05
N TYR A 201 17.07 -38.68 -53.75
CA TYR A 201 17.81 -39.86 -53.27
C TYR A 201 17.94 -40.98 -54.32
N GLU A 202 17.50 -40.79 -55.57
CA GLU A 202 17.55 -41.84 -56.63
C GLU A 202 18.96 -42.36 -56.94
N ILE A 203 19.99 -41.53 -56.74
CA ILE A 203 21.41 -41.87 -56.99
C ILE A 203 22.11 -42.36 -55.70
N ASN A 204 21.49 -42.19 -54.53
CA ASN A 204 22.07 -42.48 -53.23
C ASN A 204 21.92 -43.98 -52.88
N ARG A 205 23.04 -44.67 -52.61
CA ARG A 205 23.04 -46.11 -52.24
C ARG A 205 22.96 -46.39 -50.73
N PHE A 206 23.03 -45.35 -49.88
CA PHE A 206 23.15 -45.51 -48.43
C PHE A 206 21.83 -45.27 -47.68
N GLN A 207 21.01 -44.35 -48.14
CA GLN A 207 19.69 -44.06 -47.59
C GLN A 207 18.65 -44.08 -48.70
N THR A 208 17.48 -44.62 -48.43
CA THR A 208 16.36 -44.66 -49.37
C THR A 208 15.09 -44.24 -48.65
N PRO A 209 14.76 -42.93 -48.66
CA PRO A 209 13.55 -42.42 -48.01
C PRO A 209 12.29 -43.07 -48.56
N GLN A 210 11.30 -43.24 -47.70
CA GLN A 210 10.01 -43.81 -48.07
C GLN A 210 8.90 -42.95 -47.50
N GLY A 211 7.81 -42.84 -48.24
CA GLY A 211 6.65 -42.11 -47.77
C GLY A 211 5.39 -42.70 -48.37
N HIS A 212 4.46 -43.05 -47.48
CA HIS A 212 3.20 -43.74 -47.79
C HIS A 212 2.17 -43.50 -46.68
N PRO A 213 0.88 -43.75 -46.93
CA PRO A 213 -0.13 -43.80 -45.87
C PRO A 213 0.18 -44.88 -44.83
N ILE A 214 -0.09 -44.57 -43.56
CA ILE A 214 0.06 -45.49 -42.43
C ILE A 214 -1.05 -46.56 -42.48
N ALA A 215 -0.71 -47.82 -42.19
CA ALA A 215 -1.58 -48.99 -42.37
C ALA A 215 -2.75 -49.14 -41.36
N ILE A 216 -3.44 -48.07 -40.97
CA ILE A 216 -4.47 -48.03 -39.92
C ILE A 216 -5.87 -47.71 -40.44
N LYS A 217 -6.93 -48.02 -39.66
CA LYS A 217 -8.33 -47.72 -40.05
C LYS A 217 -8.63 -46.23 -40.13
N GLY A 218 -7.84 -45.39 -39.45
CA GLY A 218 -8.05 -43.94 -39.41
C GLY A 218 -7.68 -43.19 -40.70
N HIS A 219 -7.03 -43.83 -41.68
CA HIS A 219 -6.74 -43.20 -42.97
C HIS A 219 -7.87 -43.47 -43.97
N GLU A 220 -8.55 -42.41 -44.43
CA GLU A 220 -9.71 -42.47 -45.32
C GLU A 220 -9.39 -42.02 -46.76
N GLY A 221 -8.10 -41.94 -47.12
CA GLY A 221 -7.64 -41.55 -48.47
C GLY A 221 -7.50 -40.04 -48.70
N GLY A 222 -7.47 -39.23 -47.63
CA GLY A 222 -7.16 -37.80 -47.73
C GLY A 222 -5.67 -37.46 -47.69
N GLU A 223 -5.34 -36.17 -47.81
CA GLU A 223 -3.98 -35.62 -47.70
C GLU A 223 -4.02 -34.24 -47.03
N PHE A 224 -3.00 -33.92 -46.24
CA PHE A 224 -2.81 -32.57 -45.70
C PHE A 224 -2.22 -31.66 -46.80
N ILE A 225 -2.64 -30.40 -46.79
CA ILE A 225 -2.17 -29.36 -47.69
C ILE A 225 -1.45 -28.30 -46.86
N PHE A 226 -0.24 -27.94 -47.28
CA PHE A 226 0.49 -26.81 -46.71
C PHE A 226 0.02 -25.53 -47.39
N HIS A 227 -0.64 -24.66 -46.63
CA HIS A 227 -1.09 -23.35 -47.11
C HIS A 227 -0.03 -22.29 -46.85
N ILE A 228 0.38 -21.56 -47.88
CA ILE A 228 1.29 -20.43 -47.73
C ILE A 228 0.55 -19.27 -47.08
N LYS A 229 1.15 -18.65 -46.06
CA LYS A 229 0.63 -17.44 -45.43
C LYS A 229 0.44 -16.35 -46.48
N THR A 230 -0.82 -16.02 -46.77
CA THR A 230 -1.16 -14.79 -47.49
C THR A 230 -1.12 -13.65 -46.49
N GLU A 231 0.07 -13.12 -46.22
CA GLU A 231 0.17 -11.90 -45.41
C GLU A 231 -0.52 -10.76 -46.15
N ILE A 232 -1.64 -10.28 -45.59
CA ILE A 232 -2.08 -8.91 -45.83
C ILE A 232 -1.07 -8.03 -45.11
N ASP A 233 -0.04 -7.59 -45.84
CA ASP A 233 0.95 -6.65 -45.31
C ASP A 233 0.26 -5.32 -44.97
N ASN A 234 -0.11 -5.16 -43.69
CA ASN A 234 -0.79 -3.98 -43.15
C ASN A 234 0.15 -2.81 -42.83
N ARG A 235 1.46 -2.93 -43.09
CA ARG A 235 2.43 -1.85 -42.81
C ARG A 235 2.11 -0.63 -43.69
N GLN A 236 1.99 0.53 -43.04
CA GLN A 236 1.81 1.81 -43.72
C GLN A 236 3.17 2.33 -44.22
N LEU A 237 3.21 2.76 -45.48
CA LEU A 237 4.40 3.39 -46.04
C LEU A 237 4.61 4.77 -45.40
N LYS A 238 5.72 4.97 -44.68
CA LYS A 238 6.00 6.22 -43.95
C LYS A 238 7.46 6.68 -44.13
N GLY A 239 7.63 7.89 -44.64
CA GLY A 239 8.94 8.56 -44.74
C GLY A 239 9.30 9.34 -43.47
N TYR A 240 10.58 9.63 -43.29
CA TYR A 240 11.09 10.47 -42.20
C TYR A 240 11.40 11.86 -42.76
N ALA A 241 10.65 12.88 -42.33
CA ALA A 241 10.77 14.23 -42.89
C ALA A 241 12.07 14.93 -42.45
N ASP A 242 12.53 14.64 -41.23
CA ASP A 242 13.74 15.19 -40.64
C ASP A 242 15.06 14.53 -41.09
N PHE A 243 15.04 13.61 -42.07
CA PHE A 243 16.26 12.92 -42.50
C PHE A 243 17.38 13.89 -42.94
N PHE A 244 17.02 14.97 -43.62
CA PHE A 244 17.96 16.02 -44.02
C PHE A 244 18.60 16.75 -42.82
N ASN A 245 17.86 16.91 -41.71
CA ASN A 245 18.38 17.54 -40.50
C ASN A 245 19.42 16.64 -39.81
N ILE A 246 19.24 15.32 -39.83
CA ILE A 246 20.26 14.36 -39.37
C ILE A 246 21.55 14.52 -40.18
N LEU A 247 21.45 14.57 -41.52
CA LEU A 247 22.63 14.71 -42.40
C LEU A 247 23.40 16.01 -42.11
N LYS A 248 22.69 17.12 -41.91
CA LYS A 248 23.29 18.41 -41.53
C LYS A 248 24.01 18.36 -40.18
N LEU A 249 23.49 17.60 -39.22
CA LEU A 249 24.09 17.46 -37.90
C LEU A 249 25.32 16.57 -37.92
N TYR A 250 25.28 15.47 -38.69
CA TYR A 250 26.40 14.58 -38.93
C TYR A 250 27.59 15.32 -39.58
N LYS A 251 27.33 16.12 -40.63
CA LYS A 251 28.36 16.90 -41.32
C LYS A 251 27.93 18.35 -41.55
N ARG A 252 28.21 19.20 -40.56
CA ARG A 252 27.82 20.62 -40.56
C ARG A 252 28.41 21.45 -41.70
N THR A 253 29.55 21.05 -42.24
CA THR A 253 30.28 21.79 -43.30
C THR A 253 29.95 21.30 -44.72
N SER A 254 29.27 20.17 -44.85
CA SER A 254 28.96 19.55 -46.14
C SER A 254 27.69 20.14 -46.77
N LYS A 255 27.68 20.20 -48.11
CA LYS A 255 26.48 20.55 -48.88
C LYS A 255 25.79 19.28 -49.35
N PHE A 256 24.54 19.12 -48.95
CA PHE A 256 23.66 18.03 -49.35
C PHE A 256 22.61 18.54 -50.34
N GLU A 257 22.40 17.80 -51.42
CA GLU A 257 21.41 18.07 -52.47
C GLU A 257 20.43 16.90 -52.57
N GLU A 258 19.12 17.17 -52.54
CA GLU A 258 18.08 16.15 -52.73
C GLU A 258 18.03 15.75 -54.22
N ILE A 259 18.31 14.49 -54.52
CA ILE A 259 18.33 13.97 -55.89
C ILE A 259 17.00 13.34 -56.27
N SER A 260 16.41 12.59 -55.35
CA SER A 260 15.20 11.82 -55.60
C SER A 260 14.43 11.59 -54.31
N LYS A 261 13.10 11.73 -54.38
CA LYS A 261 12.16 11.43 -53.31
C LYS A 261 10.96 10.72 -53.93
N VAL A 262 10.71 9.49 -53.52
CA VAL A 262 9.70 8.62 -54.11
C VAL A 262 8.83 8.04 -53.01
N GLU A 263 7.51 8.08 -53.22
CA GLU A 263 6.51 7.47 -52.35
C GLU A 263 5.36 6.94 -53.20
N ASP A 264 5.29 5.62 -53.39
CA ASP A 264 4.19 4.92 -54.03
C ASP A 264 3.60 3.91 -53.04
N LYS A 265 2.43 4.26 -52.51
CA LYS A 265 1.69 3.42 -51.54
C LYS A 265 1.11 2.15 -52.16
N SER A 266 0.87 2.13 -53.47
CA SER A 266 0.28 0.97 -54.17
C SER A 266 1.29 -0.16 -54.31
N SER A 267 2.51 0.16 -54.74
CA SER A 267 3.62 -0.80 -54.86
C SER A 267 4.51 -0.82 -53.61
N LYS A 268 4.16 -0.08 -52.55
CA LYS A 268 4.98 0.12 -51.35
C LYS A 268 6.45 0.47 -51.67
N ILE A 269 6.66 1.35 -52.64
CA ILE A 269 8.00 1.85 -53.01
C ILE A 269 8.21 3.18 -52.30
N GLY A 270 9.28 3.31 -51.51
CA GLY A 270 9.51 4.54 -50.77
C GLY A 270 10.98 4.77 -50.42
N TYR A 271 11.53 5.90 -50.84
CA TYR A 271 12.88 6.31 -50.44
C TYR A 271 13.15 7.80 -50.64
N GLN A 272 14.18 8.30 -49.97
CA GLN A 272 14.78 9.61 -50.18
C GLN A 272 16.28 9.48 -50.41
N LEU A 273 16.80 10.18 -51.42
CA LEU A 273 18.20 10.14 -51.83
C LEU A 273 18.80 11.55 -51.80
N TYR A 274 19.87 11.71 -51.04
CA TYR A 274 20.69 12.93 -51.02
C TYR A 274 22.09 12.65 -51.57
N ARG A 275 22.66 13.67 -52.21
CA ARG A 275 24.06 13.68 -52.67
C ARG A 275 24.87 14.63 -51.82
N GLU A 276 25.99 14.15 -51.29
CA GLU A 276 26.99 14.98 -50.64
C GLU A 276 28.14 15.27 -51.62
N GLN A 277 28.53 16.55 -51.72
CA GLN A 277 29.81 16.93 -52.32
C GLN A 277 30.81 17.28 -51.21
N ASP A 278 31.76 16.38 -50.98
CA ASP A 278 32.86 16.64 -50.05
C ASP A 278 33.88 17.57 -50.74
N ASN A 279 33.87 18.85 -50.33
CA ASN A 279 34.76 19.88 -50.86
C ASN A 279 36.24 19.66 -50.48
N VAL A 280 36.51 18.87 -49.44
CA VAL A 280 37.86 18.62 -48.92
C VAL A 280 38.47 17.40 -49.61
N GLN A 281 37.73 16.30 -49.72
CA GLN A 281 38.24 15.05 -50.32
C GLN A 281 37.92 14.88 -51.81
N ARG A 282 37.13 15.78 -52.42
CA ARG A 282 36.64 15.69 -53.81
C ARG A 282 35.92 14.37 -54.12
N LYS A 283 35.33 13.73 -53.10
CA LYS A 283 34.53 12.50 -53.24
C LYS A 283 33.04 12.85 -53.18
N VAL A 284 32.24 12.03 -53.86
CA VAL A 284 30.78 12.15 -53.89
C VAL A 284 30.21 10.92 -53.21
N TYR A 285 29.36 11.14 -52.22
CA TYR A 285 28.63 10.09 -51.50
C TYR A 285 27.13 10.28 -51.66
N TYR A 286 26.39 9.18 -51.63
CA TYR A 286 24.95 9.15 -51.75
C TYR A 286 24.33 8.59 -50.48
N TYR A 287 23.38 9.32 -49.90
CA TYR A 287 22.70 9.00 -48.65
C TYR A 287 21.26 8.61 -48.97
N LEU A 288 20.95 7.32 -48.87
CA LEU A 288 19.65 6.75 -49.20
C LEU A 288 18.90 6.35 -47.93
N TYR A 289 17.79 7.00 -47.66
CA TYR A 289 16.85 6.58 -46.61
C TYR A 289 15.71 5.79 -47.23
N LEU A 290 15.52 4.54 -46.78
CA LEU A 290 14.36 3.74 -47.15
C LEU A 290 13.19 4.04 -46.21
N TYR A 291 11.97 4.12 -46.74
CA TYR A 291 10.80 4.38 -45.90
C TYR A 291 10.41 3.14 -45.06
N GLU A 292 9.64 3.35 -43.98
CA GLU A 292 9.05 2.27 -43.21
C GLU A 292 7.99 1.56 -44.06
N GLY A 293 7.91 0.23 -44.00
CA GLY A 293 6.88 -0.55 -44.70
C GLY A 293 7.12 -0.74 -46.20
N VAL A 294 8.34 -0.50 -46.69
CA VAL A 294 8.68 -0.67 -48.11
C VAL A 294 8.76 -2.13 -48.54
N ASN A 295 8.29 -2.44 -49.75
CA ASN A 295 8.68 -3.67 -50.43
C ASN A 295 10.13 -3.53 -50.91
N LEU A 296 11.05 -4.18 -50.19
CA LEU A 296 12.49 -4.10 -50.46
C LEU A 296 12.88 -4.50 -51.89
N THR A 297 12.22 -5.51 -52.48
CA THR A 297 12.54 -5.98 -53.83
C THR A 297 12.11 -4.98 -54.89
N GLN A 298 10.86 -4.51 -54.79
CA GLN A 298 10.31 -3.52 -55.72
C GLN A 298 11.04 -2.18 -55.59
N THR A 299 11.32 -1.75 -54.36
CA THR A 299 12.07 -0.51 -54.08
C THR A 299 13.49 -0.58 -54.62
N ALA A 300 14.21 -1.68 -54.42
CA ALA A 300 15.57 -1.86 -54.95
C ALA A 300 15.61 -1.84 -56.48
N ARG A 301 14.64 -2.49 -57.13
CA ARG A 301 14.52 -2.50 -58.59
C ARG A 301 14.24 -1.09 -59.12
N PHE A 302 13.23 -0.42 -58.58
CA PHE A 302 12.89 0.94 -58.96
C PHE A 302 14.04 1.93 -58.73
N PHE A 303 14.75 1.79 -57.60
CA PHE A 303 15.92 2.63 -57.28
C PHE A 303 17.02 2.49 -58.34
N LYS A 304 17.38 1.26 -58.72
CA LYS A 304 18.43 0.99 -59.73
C LYS A 304 18.05 1.42 -61.14
N GLU A 305 16.77 1.31 -61.49
CA GLU A 305 16.26 1.73 -62.82
C GLU A 305 16.27 3.26 -62.96
N ASN A 306 16.01 4.00 -61.88
CA ASN A 306 15.81 5.46 -61.92
C ASN A 306 16.99 6.29 -61.41
N ASN A 307 17.94 5.70 -60.67
CA ASN A 307 19.09 6.44 -60.12
C ASN A 307 20.41 5.79 -60.56
N LYS A 308 21.34 6.61 -61.06
CA LYS A 308 22.70 6.16 -61.43
C LYS A 308 23.66 6.40 -60.26
N VAL A 309 23.68 5.47 -59.32
CA VAL A 309 24.53 5.51 -58.12
C VAL A 309 25.46 4.30 -58.09
N GLU A 310 26.75 4.54 -57.88
CA GLU A 310 27.73 3.48 -57.69
C GLU A 310 27.62 2.92 -56.27
N ASN A 311 27.59 1.58 -56.15
CA ASN A 311 27.34 0.87 -54.90
C ASN A 311 28.35 1.19 -53.78
N ASP A 312 29.62 1.39 -54.14
CA ASP A 312 30.73 1.72 -53.23
C ASP A 312 30.68 3.16 -52.69
N LYS A 313 29.73 3.98 -53.17
CA LYS A 313 29.48 5.36 -52.72
C LYS A 313 28.14 5.54 -52.02
N LEU A 314 27.38 4.46 -51.83
CA LEU A 314 26.04 4.48 -51.27
C LEU A 314 26.05 4.19 -49.76
N ILE A 315 25.53 5.10 -48.94
CA ILE A 315 25.28 4.91 -47.51
C ILE A 315 23.77 4.80 -47.32
N LEU A 316 23.31 3.73 -46.68
CA LEU A 316 21.89 3.39 -46.60
C LEU A 316 21.39 3.45 -45.16
N PHE A 317 20.23 4.09 -44.97
CA PHE A 317 19.55 4.29 -43.70
C PHE A 317 18.23 3.54 -43.68
N LEU A 318 17.98 2.84 -42.58
CA LEU A 318 16.80 2.02 -42.34
C LEU A 318 16.04 2.53 -41.11
N PRO A 319 14.69 2.59 -41.14
CA PRO A 319 13.88 2.67 -39.93
C PRO A 319 13.76 1.29 -39.27
N LYS A 320 13.57 1.26 -37.96
CA LYS A 320 13.14 0.04 -37.24
C LYS A 320 11.64 -0.15 -37.48
N GLU A 321 11.22 -1.37 -37.83
CA GLU A 321 9.81 -1.71 -38.02
C GLU A 321 9.20 -2.33 -36.74
N ARG A 322 7.88 -2.09 -36.55
CA ARG A 322 7.13 -2.38 -35.31
C ARG A 322 7.20 -3.83 -34.81
N GLU A 323 7.27 -4.79 -35.72
CA GLU A 323 7.31 -6.24 -35.40
C GLU A 323 8.68 -6.86 -35.75
N GLN A 324 9.69 -6.02 -35.98
CA GLN A 324 10.96 -6.51 -36.46
C GLN A 324 11.76 -7.17 -35.34
N THR A 325 11.74 -8.50 -35.30
CA THR A 325 12.51 -9.30 -34.35
C THR A 325 13.96 -9.57 -34.81
N HIS A 326 14.21 -9.58 -36.12
CA HIS A 326 15.51 -9.94 -36.70
C HIS A 326 16.20 -8.76 -37.43
N TYR A 327 16.78 -7.84 -36.65
CA TYR A 327 17.49 -6.64 -37.14
C TYR A 327 18.62 -6.93 -38.12
N GLU A 328 19.47 -7.92 -37.82
CA GLU A 328 20.61 -8.30 -38.66
C GLU A 328 20.20 -9.02 -39.96
N LYS A 329 19.12 -9.83 -39.91
CA LYS A 329 18.57 -10.49 -41.12
C LYS A 329 18.08 -9.44 -42.11
N ARG A 330 17.42 -8.37 -41.63
CA ARG A 330 17.01 -7.25 -42.48
C ARG A 330 18.21 -6.49 -43.06
N LYS A 331 19.22 -6.16 -42.26
CA LYS A 331 20.47 -5.54 -42.75
C LYS A 331 21.09 -6.38 -43.86
N LYS A 332 21.22 -7.71 -43.67
CA LYS A 332 21.70 -8.65 -44.71
C LYS A 332 20.82 -8.65 -45.97
N ASN A 333 19.50 -8.67 -45.83
CA ASN A 333 18.58 -8.66 -46.97
C ASN A 333 18.67 -7.36 -47.78
N VAL A 334 18.88 -6.23 -47.11
CA VAL A 334 19.09 -4.93 -47.75
C VAL A 334 20.46 -4.90 -48.43
N ASP A 335 21.49 -5.40 -47.75
CA ASP A 335 22.85 -5.50 -48.29
C ASP A 335 22.90 -6.33 -49.59
N LEU A 336 22.27 -7.50 -49.62
CA LEU A 336 22.19 -8.35 -50.82
C LEU A 336 21.54 -7.62 -52.01
N LYS A 337 20.54 -6.76 -51.75
CA LYS A 337 19.76 -6.08 -52.80
C LYS A 337 20.41 -4.78 -53.28
N PHE A 338 20.89 -3.95 -52.38
CA PHE A 338 21.43 -2.61 -52.69
C PHE A 338 22.96 -2.58 -52.76
N LYS A 339 23.64 -3.49 -52.07
CA LYS A 339 25.12 -3.56 -51.90
C LYS A 339 25.75 -2.21 -51.51
N PRO A 340 25.21 -1.49 -50.50
CA PRO A 340 25.76 -0.20 -50.10
C PRO A 340 27.13 -0.34 -49.44
N LEU A 341 27.86 0.76 -49.33
CA LEU A 341 29.10 0.86 -48.55
C LEU A 341 28.84 0.55 -47.06
N ASN A 342 27.84 1.20 -46.47
CA ASN A 342 27.43 1.03 -45.08
C ASN A 342 25.90 1.02 -44.95
N ILE A 343 25.39 0.34 -43.91
CA ILE A 343 23.97 0.31 -43.54
C ILE A 343 23.82 0.70 -42.08
N PHE A 344 22.96 1.68 -41.81
CA PHE A 344 22.66 2.13 -40.46
C PHE A 344 21.16 2.09 -40.18
N TYR A 345 20.77 1.71 -38.96
CA TYR A 345 19.45 2.11 -38.47
C TYR A 345 19.50 3.58 -38.06
N ILE A 346 18.41 4.32 -38.32
CA ILE A 346 18.38 5.77 -38.15
C ILE A 346 18.59 6.19 -36.69
N ASP A 347 18.01 5.46 -35.74
CA ASP A 347 18.14 5.67 -34.30
C ASP A 347 19.57 5.39 -33.82
N GLU A 348 20.16 4.27 -34.26
CA GLU A 348 21.56 3.91 -34.00
C GLU A 348 22.52 4.97 -34.55
N PHE A 349 22.23 5.53 -35.73
CA PHE A 349 23.06 6.56 -36.34
C PHE A 349 22.97 7.89 -35.60
N ILE A 350 21.76 8.32 -35.21
CA ILE A 350 21.58 9.53 -34.39
C ILE A 350 22.38 9.39 -33.08
N LEU A 351 22.32 8.22 -32.45
CA LEU A 351 23.01 7.97 -31.19
C LEU A 351 24.53 7.94 -31.34
N ASN A 352 25.05 7.18 -32.30
CA ASN A 352 26.48 6.88 -32.38
C ASN A 352 27.27 7.92 -33.18
N GLU A 353 26.66 8.55 -34.18
CA GLU A 353 27.37 9.40 -35.15
C GLU A 353 27.00 10.89 -35.04
N CYS A 354 25.81 11.22 -34.53
CA CYS A 354 25.35 12.61 -34.42
C CYS A 354 25.44 13.18 -32.99
N THR A 355 25.39 12.33 -31.98
CA THR A 355 25.33 12.75 -30.57
C THR A 355 26.74 12.81 -30.00
N PRO A 356 27.16 13.92 -29.37
CA PRO A 356 28.43 13.99 -28.65
C PRO A 356 28.53 12.85 -27.62
N PHE A 357 29.74 12.38 -27.32
CA PHE A 357 29.96 11.34 -26.31
C PHE A 357 29.49 11.87 -24.94
N VAL A 358 28.24 11.58 -24.58
CA VAL A 358 27.72 11.79 -23.23
C VAL A 358 28.23 10.60 -22.42
N ASN A 359 28.94 10.85 -21.31
CA ASN A 359 29.30 9.79 -20.37
C ASN A 359 28.02 9.02 -20.01
N ARG A 360 27.94 7.76 -20.41
CA ARG A 360 26.90 6.84 -19.98
C ARG A 360 27.31 6.38 -18.58
N ASP A 361 27.10 7.23 -17.59
CA ASP A 361 27.43 6.87 -16.21
C ASP A 361 26.56 5.68 -15.77
N ASP A 362 27.28 4.60 -15.47
CA ASP A 362 27.01 3.33 -14.78
C ASP A 362 25.69 2.58 -15.00
N ASP A 363 25.85 1.26 -15.21
CA ASP A 363 24.88 0.14 -15.18
C ASP A 363 24.04 0.05 -13.87
N SER A 364 23.89 1.13 -13.12
CA SER A 364 23.15 1.20 -11.87
C SER A 364 21.65 1.37 -12.14
N CYS A 365 20.85 0.48 -11.55
CA CYS A 365 19.39 0.62 -11.54
C CYS A 365 18.98 1.92 -10.84
N PHE A 366 18.01 2.64 -11.42
CA PHE A 366 17.41 3.83 -10.82
C PHE A 366 16.72 3.52 -9.49
N LEU A 367 16.08 2.35 -9.39
CA LEU A 367 15.44 1.89 -8.16
C LEU A 367 16.50 1.32 -7.20
N ASN A 368 17.11 2.19 -6.41
CA ASN A 368 18.08 1.81 -5.38
C ASN A 368 17.44 1.74 -3.98
N ILE A 369 16.31 1.01 -3.85
CA ILE A 369 15.57 0.86 -2.60
C ILE A 369 15.29 -0.62 -2.32
N SER A 370 15.89 -1.14 -1.24
CA SER A 370 15.78 -2.56 -0.87
C SER A 370 14.38 -2.97 -0.37
N ASN A 371 13.62 -2.03 0.18
CA ASN A 371 12.27 -2.26 0.71
C ASN A 371 11.13 -1.88 -0.25
N PHE A 372 11.41 -1.82 -1.56
CA PHE A 372 10.37 -1.53 -2.56
C PHE A 372 9.24 -2.57 -2.54
N VAL A 373 8.01 -2.08 -2.50
CA VAL A 373 6.78 -2.88 -2.64
C VAL A 373 5.95 -2.22 -3.74
N LEU A 374 5.47 -3.05 -4.68
CA LEU A 374 4.67 -2.57 -5.79
C LEU A 374 3.34 -2.00 -5.27
N PRO A 375 3.05 -0.70 -5.48
CA PRO A 375 1.79 -0.10 -5.06
C PRO A 375 0.61 -0.69 -5.85
N SER A 376 -0.56 -0.70 -5.21
CA SER A 376 -1.81 -0.89 -5.94
C SER A 376 -2.06 0.32 -6.83
N TYR A 377 -2.71 0.11 -7.98
CA TYR A 377 -2.94 1.17 -8.94
C TYR A 377 -4.29 1.03 -9.62
N LYS A 378 -4.77 2.14 -10.20
CA LYS A 378 -5.91 2.17 -11.14
C LYS A 378 -5.39 2.64 -12.50
N ALA A 379 -5.69 1.89 -13.54
CA ALA A 379 -5.43 2.23 -14.93
C ALA A 379 -6.76 2.31 -15.71
N ALA A 380 -6.75 2.93 -16.89
CA ALA A 380 -7.94 3.05 -17.73
C ALA A 380 -8.39 1.71 -18.34
N SER A 381 -7.48 0.73 -18.49
CA SER A 381 -7.78 -0.63 -18.92
C SER A 381 -7.90 -1.57 -17.71
N ASN A 382 -8.89 -2.47 -17.74
CA ASN A 382 -9.16 -3.49 -16.71
C ASN A 382 -8.14 -4.65 -16.72
N GLU A 383 -6.88 -4.40 -17.05
CA GLU A 383 -5.88 -5.47 -17.18
C GLU A 383 -5.26 -5.89 -15.86
N LEU A 384 -5.14 -7.21 -15.68
CA LEU A 384 -4.68 -7.86 -14.45
C LEU A 384 -3.16 -7.86 -14.27
N ASN A 385 -2.36 -7.33 -15.21
CA ASN A 385 -0.89 -7.40 -15.12
C ASN A 385 -0.17 -6.11 -15.56
N LEU A 386 0.57 -5.51 -14.63
CA LEU A 386 1.32 -4.26 -14.83
C LEU A 386 2.45 -4.38 -15.86
N ASP A 387 3.17 -5.52 -15.88
CA ASP A 387 4.29 -5.73 -16.80
C ASP A 387 3.79 -5.75 -18.27
N ILE A 388 2.58 -6.28 -18.48
CA ILE A 388 1.92 -6.27 -19.79
C ILE A 388 1.56 -4.83 -20.18
N TYR A 389 0.90 -4.11 -19.28
CA TYR A 389 0.51 -2.71 -19.50
C TYR A 389 1.70 -1.80 -19.84
N ILE A 390 2.81 -1.91 -19.09
CA ILE A 390 4.02 -1.11 -19.35
C ILE A 390 4.59 -1.41 -20.74
N ARG A 391 4.65 -2.68 -21.12
CA ARG A 391 5.15 -3.11 -22.44
C ARG A 391 4.24 -2.62 -23.56
N GLU A 392 2.92 -2.78 -23.42
CA GLU A 392 1.95 -2.30 -24.40
C GLU A 392 2.02 -0.78 -24.57
N TRP A 393 2.11 -0.03 -23.46
CA TRP A 393 2.32 1.42 -23.53
C TRP A 393 3.67 1.77 -24.19
N PHE A 394 4.74 1.05 -23.88
CA PHE A 394 6.06 1.30 -24.48
C PHE A 394 6.06 1.02 -25.98
N GLU A 395 5.26 0.07 -26.46
CA GLU A 395 5.08 -0.23 -27.89
C GLU A 395 4.06 0.71 -28.58
N ASP A 396 3.19 1.39 -27.82
CA ASP A 396 2.17 2.29 -28.37
C ASP A 396 2.72 3.64 -28.87
N ILE A 397 2.90 3.75 -30.18
CA ILE A 397 3.45 4.91 -30.87
C ILE A 397 2.50 6.14 -30.84
N GLU A 398 1.19 5.94 -30.69
CA GLU A 398 0.22 7.04 -30.66
C GLU A 398 0.07 7.66 -29.28
N ASN A 399 0.48 6.96 -28.22
CA ASN A 399 0.45 7.43 -26.83
C ASN A 399 1.86 7.50 -26.20
N PRO A 400 2.71 8.47 -26.57
CA PRO A 400 4.09 8.55 -26.07
C PRO A 400 4.20 9.01 -24.61
N ILE A 401 3.11 9.47 -23.99
CA ILE A 401 3.10 10.06 -22.64
C ILE A 401 2.41 9.12 -21.65
N LEU A 402 3.09 8.82 -20.54
CA LEU A 402 2.53 8.14 -19.38
C LEU A 402 2.52 9.07 -18.17
N VAL A 403 1.34 9.30 -17.61
CA VAL A 403 1.17 10.11 -16.40
C VAL A 403 0.95 9.19 -15.20
N ILE A 404 1.87 9.26 -14.23
CA ILE A 404 1.74 8.61 -12.94
C ILE A 404 1.19 9.64 -11.95
N LYS A 405 -0.08 9.49 -11.59
CA LYS A 405 -0.78 10.37 -10.64
C LYS A 405 -1.00 9.69 -9.30
N GLY A 406 -1.24 10.50 -8.27
CA GLY A 406 -1.51 10.03 -6.91
C GLY A 406 -1.13 11.06 -5.85
N THR A 407 -1.50 10.82 -4.60
CA THR A 407 -1.26 11.79 -3.50
C THR A 407 0.23 11.99 -3.16
N GLY A 408 0.57 13.04 -2.40
CA GLY A 408 1.95 13.38 -2.05
C GLY A 408 2.63 12.32 -1.18
N GLY A 409 3.66 11.64 -1.70
CA GLY A 409 4.37 10.57 -0.97
C GLY A 409 3.79 9.18 -1.09
N ILE A 410 2.89 8.96 -2.06
CA ILE A 410 2.33 7.66 -2.40
C ILE A 410 3.34 6.72 -3.10
N GLY A 411 4.52 7.24 -3.51
CA GLY A 411 5.57 6.46 -4.18
C GLY A 411 5.71 6.70 -5.70
N LYS A 412 5.18 7.80 -6.25
CA LYS A 412 5.23 8.09 -7.70
C LYS A 412 6.66 8.08 -8.28
N THR A 413 7.58 8.83 -7.67
CA THR A 413 9.01 8.87 -8.04
C THR A 413 9.59 7.45 -8.10
N THR A 414 9.40 6.67 -7.04
CA THR A 414 9.90 5.30 -6.91
C THR A 414 9.28 4.36 -7.95
N PHE A 415 8.00 4.54 -8.26
CA PHE A 415 7.31 3.78 -9.30
C PHE A 415 7.79 4.15 -10.70
N ALA A 416 8.08 5.43 -10.97
CA ALA A 416 8.69 5.86 -12.22
C ALA A 416 10.09 5.28 -12.42
N GLN A 417 10.91 5.24 -11.36
CA GLN A 417 12.21 4.57 -11.36
C GLN A 417 12.08 3.06 -11.63
N TYR A 418 11.10 2.39 -11.00
CA TYR A 418 10.80 0.98 -11.28
C TYR A 418 10.44 0.73 -12.75
N ILE A 419 9.61 1.60 -13.36
CA ILE A 419 9.27 1.51 -14.78
C ILE A 419 10.52 1.75 -15.65
N ALA A 420 11.35 2.72 -15.29
CA ALA A 420 12.59 3.03 -16.00
C ALA A 420 13.53 1.82 -16.06
N ASP A 421 13.75 1.15 -14.93
CA ASP A 421 14.61 -0.04 -14.83
C ASP A 421 14.06 -1.20 -15.68
N LYS A 422 12.74 -1.39 -15.68
CA LYS A 422 12.07 -2.39 -16.51
C LYS A 422 12.27 -2.12 -18.00
N ILE A 423 12.14 -0.87 -18.44
CA ILE A 423 12.35 -0.46 -19.85
C ILE A 423 13.84 -0.56 -20.23
N PHE A 424 14.76 -0.22 -19.32
CA PHE A 424 16.19 -0.32 -19.58
C PHE A 424 16.63 -1.77 -19.79
N SER A 425 16.01 -2.72 -19.08
CA SER A 425 16.29 -4.15 -19.26
C SER A 425 15.95 -4.68 -20.67
N THR A 426 15.01 -4.04 -21.38
CA THR A 426 14.57 -4.42 -22.73
C THR A 426 15.26 -3.61 -23.84
N ASN A 427 15.63 -2.34 -23.59
CA ASN A 427 16.28 -1.47 -24.57
C ASN A 427 17.67 -0.98 -24.13
N LYS A 428 18.69 -1.85 -24.29
CA LYS A 428 20.06 -1.64 -23.79
C LYS A 428 20.84 -0.45 -24.38
N ASN A 429 20.39 0.12 -25.50
CA ASN A 429 21.10 1.22 -26.18
C ASN A 429 20.55 2.61 -25.86
N GLY A 430 19.37 2.71 -25.21
CA GLY A 430 18.76 3.98 -24.83
C GLY A 430 19.36 4.56 -23.54
N THR A 431 19.22 5.87 -23.35
CA THR A 431 19.57 6.59 -22.12
C THR A 431 18.29 7.09 -21.44
N THR A 432 18.26 7.10 -20.11
CA THR A 432 17.13 7.68 -19.35
C THR A 432 17.53 9.04 -18.81
N LEU A 433 16.78 10.08 -19.18
CA LEU A 433 16.93 11.43 -18.66
C LEU A 433 15.94 11.65 -17.51
N PHE A 434 16.44 11.61 -16.28
CA PHE A 434 15.62 11.83 -15.08
C PHE A 434 15.67 13.31 -14.65
N ILE A 435 14.54 13.99 -14.73
CA ILE A 435 14.39 15.41 -14.42
C ILE A 435 13.60 15.56 -13.11
N ASP A 436 14.30 15.93 -12.04
CA ASP A 436 13.69 16.30 -10.76
C ASP A 436 13.20 17.76 -10.81
N SER A 437 11.89 17.95 -10.90
CA SER A 437 11.25 19.27 -10.97
C SER A 437 11.58 20.15 -9.77
N ALA A 438 11.87 19.56 -8.60
CA ALA A 438 12.24 20.29 -7.39
C ALA A 438 13.52 21.11 -7.58
N GLN A 439 14.46 20.55 -8.33
CA GLN A 439 15.80 21.12 -8.54
C GLN A 439 15.79 22.21 -9.59
N ILE A 440 14.90 22.11 -10.59
CA ILE A 440 14.90 23.02 -11.75
C ILE A 440 13.87 24.16 -11.67
N LYS A 441 12.86 24.07 -10.79
CA LYS A 441 11.74 25.04 -10.73
C LYS A 441 12.19 26.50 -10.63
N ASP A 442 13.18 26.81 -9.80
CA ASP A 442 13.64 28.20 -9.61
C ASP A 442 14.38 28.74 -10.85
N LYS A 443 15.02 27.86 -11.63
CA LYS A 443 15.65 28.23 -12.91
C LYS A 443 14.61 28.45 -14.01
N LEU A 444 13.57 27.61 -14.05
CA LEU A 444 12.44 27.78 -14.96
C LEU A 444 11.70 29.11 -14.71
N VAL A 445 11.52 29.50 -13.45
CA VAL A 445 10.93 30.80 -13.08
C VAL A 445 11.78 31.96 -13.60
N LYS A 446 13.11 31.92 -13.45
CA LYS A 446 13.99 32.99 -13.93
C LYS A 446 13.99 33.16 -15.45
N ARG A 447 13.65 32.11 -16.20
CA ARG A 447 13.65 32.08 -17.67
C ARG A 447 12.31 32.45 -18.30
N SER A 448 11.21 32.31 -17.58
CA SER A 448 9.87 32.49 -18.13
C SER A 448 9.52 33.97 -18.30
N ALA A 449 9.99 34.58 -19.40
CA ALA A 449 9.39 35.80 -19.92
C ALA A 449 7.94 35.55 -20.38
N ASP A 450 7.60 34.30 -20.71
CA ASP A 450 6.27 33.80 -21.02
C ASP A 450 6.06 32.41 -20.37
N PRO A 451 5.44 32.35 -19.17
CA PRO A 451 5.14 31.11 -18.46
C PRO A 451 4.27 30.10 -19.24
N GLN A 452 3.53 30.56 -20.25
CA GLN A 452 2.62 29.72 -21.03
C GLN A 452 3.34 28.89 -22.10
N ASN A 453 4.58 29.23 -22.44
CA ASN A 453 5.35 28.62 -23.53
C ASN A 453 6.52 27.72 -23.09
N ILE A 454 6.55 27.32 -21.81
CA ILE A 454 7.54 26.37 -21.31
C ILE A 454 7.33 25.01 -22.00
N ASN A 455 8.39 24.48 -22.61
CA ASN A 455 8.38 23.23 -23.37
C ASN A 455 9.38 22.20 -22.83
N LEU A 456 9.38 20.98 -23.40
CA LEU A 456 10.23 19.87 -22.95
C LEU A 456 11.74 20.20 -22.97
N TYR A 457 12.22 20.99 -23.94
CA TYR A 457 13.63 21.38 -24.02
C TYR A 457 14.03 22.33 -22.88
N ASP A 458 13.11 23.20 -22.42
CA ASP A 458 13.38 24.11 -21.32
C ASP A 458 13.63 23.35 -20.00
N PHE A 459 12.92 22.23 -19.79
CA PHE A 459 13.16 21.32 -18.66
C PHE A 459 14.56 20.70 -18.73
N TYR A 460 14.94 20.16 -19.90
CA TYR A 460 16.28 19.59 -20.12
C TYR A 460 17.38 20.65 -19.91
N GLU A 461 17.21 21.83 -20.48
CA GLU A 461 18.20 22.90 -20.39
C GLU A 461 18.38 23.40 -18.95
N ALA A 462 17.29 23.53 -18.18
CA ALA A 462 17.37 23.90 -16.77
C ALA A 462 18.17 22.87 -15.94
N LEU A 463 18.06 21.58 -16.28
CA LEU A 463 18.84 20.50 -15.66
C LEU A 463 20.33 20.60 -16.00
N CYS A 464 20.70 20.76 -17.28
CA CYS A 464 22.12 20.84 -17.70
C CYS A 464 22.89 21.97 -17.03
N GLU A 465 22.24 23.12 -16.79
CA GLU A 465 22.88 24.22 -16.07
C GLU A 465 23.21 23.88 -14.59
N ILE A 466 22.60 22.83 -14.03
CA ILE A 466 22.90 22.34 -12.68
C ILE A 466 24.06 21.34 -12.74
N THR A 467 24.05 20.45 -13.73
CA THR A 467 25.01 19.34 -13.84
C THR A 467 26.33 19.72 -14.49
N SER A 468 26.43 20.89 -15.15
CA SER A 468 27.63 21.37 -15.85
C SER A 468 28.12 20.45 -16.99
N GLU A 469 27.21 19.65 -17.56
CA GLU A 469 27.49 18.72 -18.66
C GLU A 469 27.43 19.39 -20.05
N ASP A 470 28.04 18.75 -21.04
CA ASP A 470 27.94 19.14 -22.44
C ASP A 470 26.48 19.06 -22.92
N LYS A 471 25.90 20.24 -23.15
CA LYS A 471 24.49 20.38 -23.48
C LYS A 471 24.19 20.05 -24.95
N LEU A 472 23.20 19.20 -25.18
CA LEU A 472 22.61 19.02 -26.50
C LEU A 472 21.88 20.29 -26.94
N ASN A 473 22.13 20.72 -28.19
CA ASN A 473 21.32 21.77 -28.78
C ASN A 473 19.87 21.29 -28.99
N ARG A 474 18.94 22.23 -29.22
CA ARG A 474 17.50 21.95 -29.32
C ARG A 474 17.16 20.88 -30.36
N GLU A 475 17.80 20.93 -31.53
CA GLU A 475 17.58 19.96 -32.60
C GLU A 475 18.12 18.58 -32.26
N LEU A 476 19.33 18.47 -31.70
CA LEU A 476 19.92 17.19 -31.28
C LEU A 476 19.11 16.53 -30.16
N PHE A 477 18.63 17.31 -29.20
CA PHE A 477 17.74 16.81 -28.16
C PHE A 477 16.44 16.29 -28.77
N ARG A 478 15.79 17.07 -29.64
CA ARG A 478 14.55 16.67 -30.34
C ARG A 478 14.72 15.36 -31.10
N LEU A 479 15.79 15.22 -31.89
CA LEU A 479 16.04 14.02 -32.68
C LEU A 479 16.31 12.78 -31.81
N ASN A 480 17.04 12.92 -30.70
CA ASN A 480 17.29 11.80 -29.80
C ASN A 480 16.03 11.36 -29.06
N VAL A 481 15.18 12.30 -28.65
CA VAL A 481 13.88 11.98 -28.05
C VAL A 481 12.96 11.34 -29.09
N ASP A 482 12.81 11.92 -30.28
CA ASP A 482 11.96 11.37 -31.35
C ASP A 482 12.40 9.95 -31.79
N ALA A 483 13.71 9.70 -31.85
CA ALA A 483 14.27 8.39 -32.19
C ALA A 483 14.11 7.32 -31.09
N GLY A 484 13.69 7.70 -29.88
CA GLY A 484 13.62 6.77 -28.74
C GLY A 484 14.97 6.49 -28.08
N ASN A 485 16.01 7.27 -28.39
CA ASN A 485 17.32 7.17 -27.75
C ASN A 485 17.31 7.72 -26.32
N ILE A 486 16.39 8.65 -26.00
CA ILE A 486 16.22 9.23 -24.67
C ILE A 486 14.81 8.95 -24.15
N LEU A 487 14.70 8.19 -23.07
CA LEU A 487 13.49 8.11 -22.24
C LEU A 487 13.49 9.30 -21.29
N VAL A 488 12.49 10.18 -21.36
CA VAL A 488 12.43 11.36 -20.46
C VAL A 488 11.49 11.07 -19.29
N ILE A 489 11.97 11.28 -18.06
CA ILE A 489 11.16 11.17 -16.85
C ILE A 489 11.12 12.55 -16.19
N ILE A 490 9.93 13.10 -16.04
CA ILE A 490 9.68 14.36 -15.34
C ILE A 490 9.05 14.02 -14.01
N ASP A 491 9.85 14.04 -12.95
CA ASP A 491 9.37 13.79 -11.60
C ASP A 491 8.88 15.07 -10.94
N GLY A 492 7.65 15.06 -10.43
CA GLY A 492 7.09 16.13 -9.62
C GLY A 492 6.63 17.35 -10.40
N LEU A 493 5.93 17.19 -11.54
CA LEU A 493 5.46 18.34 -12.33
C LEU A 493 4.57 19.30 -11.50
N ASP A 494 3.90 18.79 -10.45
CA ASP A 494 3.15 19.59 -9.49
C ASP A 494 3.97 20.70 -8.81
N GLU A 495 5.27 20.50 -8.66
CA GLU A 495 6.17 21.49 -8.07
C GLU A 495 6.43 22.68 -9.01
N VAL A 496 6.42 22.45 -10.32
CA VAL A 496 6.48 23.51 -11.34
C VAL A 496 5.13 24.23 -11.41
N ILE A 497 4.03 23.46 -11.49
CA ILE A 497 2.66 24.01 -11.57
C ILE A 497 2.36 24.91 -10.37
N SER A 498 2.80 24.53 -9.17
CA SER A 498 2.57 25.31 -7.95
C SER A 498 3.38 26.62 -7.93
N LYS A 499 4.60 26.60 -8.51
CA LYS A 499 5.56 27.70 -8.39
C LYS A 499 5.50 28.70 -9.54
N ILE A 500 5.12 28.25 -10.74
CA ILE A 500 5.02 29.07 -11.95
C ILE A 500 3.56 29.50 -12.16
N PRO A 501 3.23 30.79 -12.01
CA PRO A 501 1.90 31.29 -12.31
C PRO A 501 1.52 31.01 -13.77
N ASP A 502 0.26 30.64 -14.02
CA ASP A 502 -0.31 30.42 -15.35
C ASP A 502 0.40 29.34 -16.21
N PHE A 503 1.09 28.37 -15.60
CA PHE A 503 1.68 27.24 -16.31
C PHE A 503 0.62 26.47 -17.12
N ASN A 504 0.78 26.41 -18.44
CA ASN A 504 -0.19 25.78 -19.34
C ASN A 504 0.18 24.31 -19.62
N ILE A 505 -0.45 23.39 -18.86
CA ILE A 505 -0.20 21.96 -18.99
C ILE A 505 -0.56 21.43 -20.39
N SER A 506 -1.65 21.92 -21.00
CA SER A 506 -2.05 21.48 -22.34
C SER A 506 -1.04 21.87 -23.41
N MET A 507 -0.47 23.08 -23.33
CA MET A 507 0.62 23.51 -24.22
C MET A 507 1.90 22.71 -23.97
N PHE A 508 2.23 22.41 -22.71
CA PHE A 508 3.37 21.59 -22.37
C PHE A 508 3.25 20.16 -22.95
N LEU A 509 2.11 19.50 -22.76
CA LEU A 509 1.84 18.16 -23.32
C LEU A 509 1.87 18.18 -24.84
N LYS A 510 1.34 19.23 -25.47
CA LYS A 510 1.45 19.42 -26.92
C LYS A 510 2.91 19.54 -27.36
N SER A 511 3.75 20.25 -26.62
CA SER A 511 5.18 20.38 -26.92
C SER A 511 5.93 19.05 -26.90
N ILE A 512 5.50 18.09 -26.07
CA ILE A 512 6.05 16.73 -26.04
C ILE A 512 5.70 15.99 -27.33
N ASN A 513 4.44 16.02 -27.75
CA ASN A 513 4.00 15.42 -29.01
C ASN A 513 4.64 16.09 -30.23
N ASP A 514 4.83 17.41 -30.20
CA ASP A 514 5.55 18.13 -31.26
C ASP A 514 7.03 17.75 -31.31
N THR A 515 7.62 17.32 -30.19
CA THR A 515 8.99 16.77 -30.12
C THR A 515 9.03 15.34 -30.66
N ILE A 516 7.97 14.54 -30.47
CA ILE A 516 7.86 13.11 -30.84
C ILE A 516 6.90 12.96 -32.03
N LYS A 517 7.32 13.42 -33.20
CA LYS A 517 6.42 13.57 -34.36
C LYS A 517 6.75 12.63 -35.52
N ASP A 518 8.02 12.42 -35.81
CA ASP A 518 8.44 11.87 -37.11
C ASP A 518 8.74 10.37 -36.99
N ILE A 519 9.76 9.96 -36.23
CA ILE A 519 10.01 8.54 -35.92
C ILE A 519 8.95 8.04 -34.94
N LYS A 520 8.56 8.88 -33.96
CA LYS A 520 7.65 8.54 -32.87
C LYS A 520 8.13 7.38 -31.98
N GLY A 521 9.44 7.25 -31.78
CA GLY A 521 10.05 6.27 -30.87
C GLY A 521 10.18 6.77 -29.42
N GLY A 522 10.03 8.08 -29.20
CA GLY A 522 10.17 8.71 -27.89
C GLY A 522 9.08 8.34 -26.89
N LYS A 523 9.48 8.27 -25.62
CA LYS A 523 8.57 8.05 -24.48
C LYS A 523 8.85 9.05 -23.37
N VAL A 524 7.79 9.55 -22.75
CA VAL A 524 7.86 10.50 -21.64
C VAL A 524 7.00 10.02 -20.48
N ILE A 525 7.58 9.92 -19.30
CA ILE A 525 6.89 9.64 -18.04
C ILE A 525 6.79 10.93 -17.25
N ILE A 526 5.59 11.27 -16.76
CA ILE A 526 5.35 12.45 -15.92
C ILE A 526 4.77 12.00 -14.59
N THR A 527 5.35 12.41 -13.47
CA THR A 527 4.74 12.21 -12.15
C THR A 527 4.10 13.51 -11.64
N CYS A 528 2.89 13.43 -11.10
CA CYS A 528 2.16 14.60 -10.60
C CYS A 528 1.13 14.24 -9.51
N ARG A 529 0.68 15.19 -8.69
CA ARG A 529 -0.46 14.95 -7.79
C ARG A 529 -1.78 14.88 -8.56
N THR A 530 -2.67 13.97 -8.16
CA THR A 530 -4.00 13.80 -8.76
C THR A 530 -4.77 15.11 -8.87
N PHE A 531 -4.73 15.94 -7.83
CA PHE A 531 -5.43 17.24 -7.76
C PHE A 531 -5.11 18.17 -8.94
N PHE A 532 -3.84 18.29 -9.33
CA PHE A 532 -3.45 19.16 -10.45
C PHE A 532 -3.82 18.58 -11.81
N TRP A 533 -4.13 17.28 -11.87
CA TRP A 533 -4.42 16.57 -13.12
C TRP A 533 -5.91 16.46 -13.45
N GLU A 534 -6.78 16.37 -12.42
CA GLU A 534 -8.24 16.17 -12.61
C GLU A 534 -8.96 17.34 -13.30
N HIS A 535 -8.36 18.53 -13.28
CA HIS A 535 -8.96 19.74 -13.83
C HIS A 535 -8.52 20.05 -15.27
N ILE A 536 -7.65 19.22 -15.87
CA ILE A 536 -7.13 19.45 -17.21
C ILE A 536 -8.21 19.11 -18.25
N ARG A 537 -8.68 20.12 -18.98
CA ARG A 537 -9.46 19.92 -20.22
C ARG A 537 -8.49 19.54 -21.33
N VAL A 538 -8.36 18.25 -21.58
CA VAL A 538 -7.49 17.72 -22.62
C VAL A 538 -8.21 17.83 -23.95
N GLU A 539 -7.91 18.90 -24.69
CA GLU A 539 -8.25 18.96 -26.12
C GLU A 539 -7.07 18.37 -26.91
N ASN A 540 -7.30 17.25 -27.59
CA ASN A 540 -6.45 16.70 -28.66
C ASN A 540 -5.01 16.25 -28.29
N THR A 541 -4.72 15.84 -27.05
CA THR A 541 -3.43 15.20 -26.70
C THR A 541 -3.65 13.81 -26.12
N ALA A 542 -3.00 12.80 -26.71
CA ALA A 542 -3.14 11.40 -26.36
C ALA A 542 -2.11 11.02 -25.27
N PHE A 543 -2.57 10.48 -24.15
CA PHE A 543 -1.71 10.03 -23.05
C PHE A 543 -2.39 8.93 -22.22
N SER A 544 -1.56 8.11 -21.59
CA SER A 544 -1.97 7.07 -20.65
C SER A 544 -1.86 7.54 -19.21
N THR A 545 -2.70 7.03 -18.31
CA THR A 545 -2.65 7.39 -16.88
C THR A 545 -2.65 6.17 -15.97
N ILE A 546 -1.76 6.20 -14.97
CA ILE A 546 -1.77 5.28 -13.84
C ILE A 546 -1.97 6.10 -12.56
N GLU A 547 -2.98 5.76 -11.77
CA GLU A 547 -3.18 6.33 -10.44
C GLU A 547 -2.70 5.38 -9.36
N LEU A 548 -1.71 5.79 -8.58
CA LEU A 548 -1.22 5.02 -7.44
C LEU A 548 -2.14 5.16 -6.24
N LEU A 549 -2.45 4.01 -5.64
CA LEU A 549 -3.28 3.88 -4.46
C LEU A 549 -2.41 3.68 -3.20
N PRO A 550 -2.96 3.97 -2.00
CA PRO A 550 -2.33 3.61 -0.73
C PRO A 550 -2.08 2.10 -0.62
N PHE A 551 -1.15 1.71 0.26
CA PHE A 551 -0.86 0.30 0.51
C PHE A 551 -1.99 -0.35 1.28
N ASN A 552 -2.42 -1.54 0.88
CA ASN A 552 -3.29 -2.39 1.69
C ASN A 552 -2.51 -3.05 2.85
N GLU A 553 -3.20 -3.84 3.67
CA GLU A 553 -2.57 -4.53 4.80
C GLU A 553 -1.42 -5.45 4.38
N ASP A 554 -1.53 -6.16 3.27
CA ASP A 554 -0.52 -7.12 2.83
C ASP A 554 0.72 -6.44 2.25
N GLN A 555 0.55 -5.37 1.48
CA GLN A 555 1.63 -4.49 1.04
C GLN A 555 2.33 -3.83 2.23
N THR A 556 1.58 -3.45 3.27
CA THR A 556 2.13 -2.86 4.49
C THR A 556 2.97 -3.88 5.28
N LYS A 557 2.48 -5.12 5.42
CA LYS A 557 3.26 -6.22 6.02
C LYS A 557 4.55 -6.47 5.21
N SER A 558 4.42 -6.63 3.90
CA SER A 558 5.56 -6.86 2.99
C SER A 558 6.59 -5.72 3.07
N PHE A 559 6.13 -4.47 3.17
CA PHE A 559 7.00 -3.30 3.32
C PHE A 559 7.84 -3.40 4.59
N PHE A 560 7.23 -3.73 5.74
CA PHE A 560 7.96 -3.88 7.00
C PHE A 560 8.83 -5.15 7.06
N GLU A 561 8.39 -6.24 6.43
CA GLU A 561 9.20 -7.45 6.28
C GLU A 561 10.52 -7.16 5.57
N LYS A 562 10.45 -6.51 4.40
CA LYS A 562 11.63 -6.07 3.64
C LYS A 562 12.44 -5.02 4.40
N SER A 563 11.78 -4.05 5.03
CA SER A 563 12.44 -2.95 5.75
C SER A 563 13.26 -3.40 6.96
N PHE A 564 12.86 -4.50 7.62
CA PHE A 564 13.51 -4.98 8.84
C PHE A 564 14.22 -6.32 8.66
N ASN A 565 14.49 -6.74 7.42
CA ASN A 565 15.14 -8.02 7.09
C ASN A 565 14.47 -9.19 7.85
N ASN A 566 13.13 -9.26 7.84
CA ASN A 566 12.33 -10.27 8.53
C ASN A 566 12.42 -10.30 10.08
N ASN A 567 12.81 -9.21 10.74
CA ASN A 567 12.79 -9.12 12.20
C ASN A 567 11.37 -8.93 12.78
N GLU A 568 10.76 -9.99 13.31
CA GLU A 568 9.39 -9.97 13.85
C GLU A 568 9.14 -8.95 14.97
N SER A 569 10.12 -8.70 15.84
CA SER A 569 9.95 -7.79 16.98
C SER A 569 9.82 -6.34 16.50
N LYS A 570 10.68 -5.93 15.55
CA LYS A 570 10.61 -4.62 14.91
C LYS A 570 9.32 -4.47 14.08
N GLN A 571 8.92 -5.51 13.35
CA GLN A 571 7.65 -5.52 12.61
C GLN A 571 6.44 -5.34 13.52
N LYS A 572 6.33 -6.11 14.63
CA LYS A 572 5.22 -5.98 15.59
C LYS A 572 5.15 -4.57 16.20
N LYS A 573 6.30 -3.96 16.49
CA LYS A 573 6.37 -2.57 16.96
C LYS A 573 5.89 -1.57 15.90
N ALA A 574 6.34 -1.72 14.65
CA ALA A 574 5.95 -0.85 13.54
C ALA A 574 4.46 -0.95 13.21
N LEU A 575 3.93 -2.18 13.12
CA LEU A 575 2.50 -2.43 12.88
C LEU A 575 1.62 -1.86 14.00
N LYS A 576 2.09 -1.87 15.26
CA LYS A 576 1.36 -1.22 16.36
C LYS A 576 1.29 0.30 16.19
N LEU A 577 2.34 0.94 15.70
CA LEU A 577 2.38 2.40 15.46
C LEU A 577 1.55 2.82 14.24
N VAL A 578 1.50 1.97 13.22
CA VAL A 578 0.76 2.24 11.96
C VAL A 578 -0.75 2.24 12.15
N LYS A 579 -1.28 1.47 13.11
CA LYS A 579 -2.73 1.33 13.33
C LYS A 579 -3.44 2.67 13.50
N ASP A 580 -2.76 3.64 14.13
CA ASP A 580 -3.32 4.97 14.38
C ASP A 580 -3.43 5.79 13.07
N PHE A 581 -2.71 5.42 12.01
CA PHE A 581 -2.66 6.12 10.72
C PHE A 581 -3.43 5.40 9.60
N LYS A 582 -4.48 4.66 9.97
CA LYS A 582 -5.43 4.05 9.02
C LYS A 582 -6.31 5.13 8.38
N TYR A 583 -6.63 4.98 7.10
CA TYR A 583 -7.53 5.88 6.37
C TYR A 583 -8.98 5.79 6.85
N ASP A 584 -9.69 6.92 6.83
CA ASP A 584 -11.12 7.01 7.15
C ASP A 584 -11.98 6.18 6.19
N GLY A 585 -12.93 5.42 6.76
CA GLY A 585 -14.00 4.74 6.03
C GLY A 585 -13.58 3.49 5.25
N ASP A 586 -12.33 3.03 5.40
CA ASP A 586 -11.82 1.85 4.70
C ASP A 586 -11.85 0.60 5.60
N GLU A 587 -12.80 -0.29 5.38
CA GLU A 587 -12.91 -1.57 6.10
C GLU A 587 -11.63 -2.42 5.94
N ASN A 588 -10.94 -2.33 4.80
CA ASN A 588 -9.80 -3.17 4.43
C ASN A 588 -8.44 -2.68 4.92
N GLY A 589 -8.35 -1.51 5.56
CA GLY A 589 -7.12 -1.02 6.17
C GLY A 589 -6.04 -0.62 5.18
N THR A 590 -6.14 0.59 4.61
CA THR A 590 -5.07 1.17 3.80
C THR A 590 -4.17 2.13 4.57
N PHE A 591 -2.92 2.24 4.12
CA PHE A 591 -1.87 3.03 4.76
C PHE A 591 -1.02 3.79 3.74
N HIS A 592 -0.60 4.99 4.13
CA HIS A 592 0.17 5.86 3.24
C HIS A 592 1.67 5.50 3.28
N PRO A 593 2.34 5.18 2.16
CA PRO A 593 3.73 4.71 2.14
C PRO A 593 4.72 5.62 2.85
N TYR A 594 4.62 6.95 2.66
CA TYR A 594 5.47 7.90 3.38
C TYR A 594 5.36 7.80 4.92
N VAL A 595 4.17 7.51 5.45
CA VAL A 595 3.97 7.32 6.90
C VAL A 595 4.63 6.03 7.36
N LEU A 596 4.53 4.96 6.55
CA LEU A 596 5.21 3.69 6.82
C LEU A 596 6.73 3.87 6.87
N ASP A 597 7.29 4.69 5.99
CA ASP A 597 8.73 4.96 5.95
C ASP A 597 9.21 5.77 7.17
N ILE A 598 8.44 6.76 7.61
CA ILE A 598 8.71 7.48 8.86
C ILE A 598 8.68 6.48 10.03
N ILE A 599 7.65 5.63 10.12
CA ILE A 599 7.55 4.64 11.21
C ILE A 599 8.70 3.64 11.16
N ARG A 600 9.12 3.23 9.96
CA ARG A 600 10.35 2.43 9.78
C ARG A 600 11.54 3.14 10.42
N SER A 601 11.78 4.41 10.10
CA SER A 601 12.91 5.17 10.65
C SER A 601 12.88 5.21 12.20
N ILE A 602 11.69 5.42 12.78
CA ILE A 602 11.49 5.44 14.24
C ILE A 602 11.84 4.09 14.90
N VAL A 603 11.61 2.98 14.20
CA VAL A 603 11.83 1.62 14.71
C VAL A 603 13.25 1.11 14.44
N VAL A 604 13.89 1.52 13.35
CA VAL A 604 15.25 1.07 13.01
C VAL A 604 16.28 1.64 13.99
N ASP A 605 16.19 2.92 14.34
CA ASP A 605 17.30 3.61 14.99
C ASP A 605 16.83 4.73 15.94
N GLN A 606 17.15 4.62 17.24
CA GLN A 606 16.87 5.67 18.22
C GLN A 606 17.95 6.77 18.23
N GLN A 607 19.18 6.48 17.78
CA GLN A 607 20.29 7.45 17.77
C GLN A 607 20.18 8.45 16.62
N SER A 608 19.70 8.05 15.45
CA SER A 608 19.48 8.97 14.32
C SER A 608 18.33 9.96 14.56
N ILE A 609 17.34 9.57 15.39
CA ILE A 609 16.32 10.50 15.88
C ILE A 609 17.02 11.61 16.68
N GLU A 610 17.94 11.31 17.59
CA GLU A 610 18.62 12.32 18.42
C GLU A 610 19.38 13.40 17.63
N THR A 611 19.93 13.08 16.46
CA THR A 611 20.55 14.07 15.55
C THR A 611 19.50 14.91 14.82
N ASP A 612 18.42 14.30 14.31
CA ASP A 612 17.28 15.00 13.66
C ASP A 612 16.49 15.88 14.65
N LEU A 613 16.49 15.52 15.95
CA LEU A 613 15.84 16.27 17.03
C LEU A 613 16.42 17.68 17.22
N SER A 614 17.64 17.94 16.73
CA SER A 614 18.25 19.28 16.78
C SER A 614 17.54 20.31 15.89
N GLU A 615 16.87 19.87 14.81
CA GLU A 615 16.06 20.73 13.94
C GLU A 615 14.56 20.75 14.32
N PHE A 616 14.15 19.93 15.29
CA PHE A 616 12.75 19.82 15.72
C PHE A 616 12.37 21.01 16.61
N SER A 617 11.85 22.08 16.00
CA SER A 617 11.30 23.24 16.70
C SER A 617 9.85 23.48 16.30
N SER A 618 8.95 23.47 17.28
CA SER A 618 7.53 23.77 17.10
C SER A 618 6.92 24.28 18.40
N ARG A 619 6.02 25.26 18.31
CA ARG A 619 5.21 25.74 19.44
C ARG A 619 4.08 24.79 19.82
N TYR A 620 3.70 23.89 18.92
CA TYR A 620 2.57 22.98 19.09
C TYR A 620 2.99 21.53 19.33
N LEU A 621 4.01 21.08 18.60
CA LEU A 621 4.42 19.68 18.54
C LEU A 621 5.57 19.40 19.49
N LYS A 622 5.52 18.26 20.19
CA LYS A 622 6.55 17.82 21.13
C LYS A 622 7.26 16.59 20.61
N HIS A 623 8.58 16.66 20.49
CA HIS A 623 9.37 15.58 19.92
C HIS A 623 9.30 14.24 20.68
N LYS A 624 9.04 14.27 21.99
CA LYS A 624 8.87 13.06 22.82
C LYS A 624 7.60 12.27 22.45
N ILE A 625 6.63 12.91 21.79
CA ILE A 625 5.38 12.30 21.37
C ILE A 625 5.56 11.79 19.94
N LYS A 626 5.40 10.48 19.75
CA LYS A 626 5.66 9.82 18.46
C LYS A 626 4.79 10.37 17.33
N ASN A 627 3.51 10.61 17.59
CA ASN A 627 2.58 11.12 16.59
C ASN A 627 2.95 12.55 16.18
N ASP A 628 3.38 13.39 17.12
CA ASP A 628 3.88 14.74 16.85
C ASP A 628 5.10 14.71 15.94
N TYR A 629 6.01 13.76 16.15
CA TYR A 629 7.16 13.59 15.27
C TYR A 629 6.76 13.24 13.84
N ILE A 630 5.83 12.30 13.66
CA ILE A 630 5.34 11.91 12.33
C ILE A 630 4.65 13.09 11.63
N ILE A 631 3.78 13.80 12.35
CA ILE A 631 3.05 14.96 11.82
C ILE A 631 4.02 16.08 11.42
N PHE A 632 5.02 16.38 12.25
CA PHE A 632 6.08 17.33 11.94
C PHE A 632 6.82 16.96 10.65
N ARG A 633 7.22 15.69 10.49
CA ARG A 633 7.94 15.21 9.30
C ARG A 633 7.11 15.26 8.02
N ILE A 634 5.77 15.19 8.12
CA ILE A 634 4.87 15.39 6.99
C ILE A 634 4.83 16.86 6.61
N CYS A 635 4.59 17.76 7.58
CA CYS A 635 4.54 19.20 7.33
C CYS A 635 5.88 19.79 6.84
N ASP A 636 7.02 19.34 7.40
CA ASP A 636 8.35 19.79 6.96
C ASP A 636 8.66 19.36 5.52
N ARG A 637 8.22 18.16 5.13
CA ARG A 637 8.36 17.70 3.75
C ARG A 637 7.56 18.55 2.77
N GLU A 638 6.32 18.91 3.11
CA GLU A 638 5.51 19.79 2.25
C GLU A 638 6.12 21.20 2.14
N ARG A 639 6.68 21.72 3.24
CA ARG A 639 7.47 22.97 3.23
C ARG A 639 8.63 22.90 2.23
N LYS A 640 9.41 21.82 2.26
CA LYS A 640 10.59 21.63 1.39
C LYS A 640 10.22 21.39 -0.09
N ARG A 641 9.20 20.57 -0.38
CA ARG A 641 8.85 20.17 -1.76
C ARG A 641 8.03 21.21 -2.51
N VAL A 642 6.86 21.56 -1.99
CA VAL A 642 5.91 22.46 -2.67
C VAL A 642 6.04 23.92 -2.21
N GLY A 643 7.01 24.22 -1.34
CA GLY A 643 7.26 25.57 -0.85
C GLY A 643 6.20 26.07 0.13
N GLN A 644 5.54 25.15 0.86
CA GLN A 644 4.49 25.47 1.84
C GLN A 644 4.99 26.38 2.97
N ILE A 645 4.07 27.03 3.67
CA ILE A 645 4.35 27.87 4.85
C ILE A 645 4.99 27.11 6.02
N SER A 646 5.34 27.83 7.09
CA SER A 646 6.03 27.22 8.24
C SER A 646 5.21 26.12 8.90
N ILE A 647 5.87 25.17 9.53
CA ILE A 647 5.23 23.99 10.15
C ILE A 647 4.17 24.44 11.17
N ASP A 648 4.52 25.38 12.05
CA ASP A 648 3.61 25.89 13.07
C ASP A 648 2.40 26.63 12.50
N GLU A 649 2.51 27.21 11.31
CA GLU A 649 1.36 27.81 10.63
C GLU A 649 0.47 26.73 10.02
N GLN A 650 1.06 25.70 9.39
CA GLN A 650 0.28 24.54 8.93
C GLN A 650 -0.50 23.90 10.09
N ILE A 651 0.15 23.65 11.22
CA ILE A 651 -0.51 23.09 12.41
C ILE A 651 -1.60 24.02 12.96
N SER A 652 -1.37 25.33 12.97
CA SER A 652 -2.39 26.32 13.37
C SER A 652 -3.64 26.24 12.50
N PHE A 653 -3.48 26.09 11.18
CA PHE A 653 -4.61 25.89 10.27
C PHE A 653 -5.36 24.58 10.55
N PHE A 654 -4.65 23.48 10.79
CA PHE A 654 -5.31 22.21 11.11
C PHE A 654 -6.01 22.21 12.47
N ILE A 655 -5.45 22.89 13.47
CA ILE A 655 -6.13 23.18 14.73
C ILE A 655 -7.42 23.96 14.48
N TYR A 656 -7.34 25.03 13.69
CA TYR A 656 -8.51 25.83 13.34
C TYR A 656 -9.60 24.98 12.68
N MET A 657 -9.23 24.18 11.68
CA MET A 657 -10.15 23.29 10.98
C MET A 657 -10.80 22.26 11.91
N ALA A 658 -10.04 21.70 12.86
CA ALA A 658 -10.53 20.70 13.82
C ALA A 658 -11.49 21.28 14.88
N VAL A 659 -11.19 22.50 15.37
CA VAL A 659 -11.96 23.16 16.44
C VAL A 659 -13.17 23.88 15.86
N TYR A 660 -12.98 24.79 14.91
CA TYR A 660 -14.03 25.71 14.45
C TYR A 660 -14.82 25.21 13.24
N ARG A 661 -14.37 24.14 12.58
CA ARG A 661 -15.02 23.56 11.39
C ARG A 661 -15.28 22.07 11.52
N ARG A 662 -15.03 21.47 12.70
CA ARG A 662 -15.22 20.04 12.98
C ARG A 662 -14.58 19.13 11.91
N GLY A 663 -13.46 19.55 11.32
CA GLY A 663 -12.73 18.82 10.30
C GLY A 663 -13.31 18.85 8.89
N VAL A 664 -14.29 19.72 8.60
CA VAL A 664 -14.96 19.79 7.29
C VAL A 664 -15.09 21.25 6.82
N ILE A 665 -14.55 21.56 5.64
CA ILE A 665 -14.61 22.89 5.03
C ILE A 665 -15.20 22.80 3.62
N ASN A 666 -16.10 23.70 3.25
CA ASN A 666 -16.60 23.79 1.87
C ASN A 666 -15.51 24.37 0.93
N LYS A 667 -15.31 23.74 -0.23
CA LYS A 667 -14.29 24.10 -1.22
C LYS A 667 -14.36 25.56 -1.66
N GLU A 668 -15.56 26.14 -1.78
CA GLU A 668 -15.77 27.51 -2.24
C GLU A 668 -15.22 28.56 -1.27
N ILE A 669 -15.23 28.27 0.03
CA ILE A 669 -14.76 29.18 1.07
C ILE A 669 -13.38 28.81 1.63
N PHE A 670 -12.75 27.73 1.14
CA PHE A 670 -11.50 27.19 1.70
C PHE A 670 -10.39 28.25 1.81
N ASN A 671 -10.21 29.08 0.78
CA ASN A 671 -9.22 30.14 0.78
C ASN A 671 -9.46 31.16 1.91
N LYS A 672 -10.73 31.54 2.12
CA LYS A 672 -11.13 32.47 3.19
C LYS A 672 -10.87 31.87 4.57
N GLU A 673 -11.13 30.57 4.73
CA GLU A 673 -10.90 29.84 5.98
C GLU A 673 -9.42 29.76 6.35
N ILE A 674 -8.51 29.57 5.38
CA ILE A 674 -7.07 29.63 5.63
C ILE A 674 -6.66 31.02 6.13
N LEU A 675 -7.14 32.09 5.48
CA LEU A 675 -6.83 33.47 5.89
C LEU A 675 -7.33 33.76 7.30
N LEU A 676 -8.54 33.31 7.65
CA LEU A 676 -9.10 33.44 8.99
C LEU A 676 -8.28 32.67 10.04
N ALA A 677 -7.79 31.48 9.70
CA ALA A 677 -7.03 30.64 10.62
C ALA A 677 -5.62 31.19 10.94
N LEU A 678 -5.02 31.90 10.00
CA LEU A 678 -3.62 32.35 10.08
C LEU A 678 -3.46 33.85 10.34
N ASP A 679 -4.55 34.61 10.27
CA ASP A 679 -4.61 36.05 10.51
C ASP A 679 -3.54 36.83 9.72
N LYS A 680 -3.28 36.40 8.48
CA LYS A 680 -2.32 37.03 7.57
C LYS A 680 -2.68 36.79 6.12
N HIS A 681 -2.16 37.65 5.24
CA HIS A 681 -2.23 37.40 3.81
C HIS A 681 -1.32 36.24 3.41
N ILE A 682 -1.81 35.37 2.53
CA ILE A 682 -1.10 34.20 2.02
C ILE A 682 -1.17 34.24 0.50
N ASP A 683 -0.05 33.94 -0.15
CA ASP A 683 0.00 33.89 -1.61
C ASP A 683 -0.85 32.73 -2.18
N THR A 684 -1.18 32.82 -3.46
CA THR A 684 -1.98 31.82 -4.16
C THR A 684 -1.28 30.47 -4.23
N THR A 685 0.04 30.45 -4.35
CA THR A 685 0.86 29.22 -4.35
C THR A 685 0.68 28.40 -3.07
N ASN A 686 0.76 29.01 -1.90
CA ASN A 686 0.60 28.32 -0.62
C ASN A 686 -0.83 27.81 -0.41
N ILE A 687 -1.83 28.56 -0.88
CA ILE A 687 -3.24 28.14 -0.85
C ILE A 687 -3.44 26.87 -1.69
N GLU A 688 -2.90 26.81 -2.90
CA GLU A 688 -2.95 25.60 -3.74
C GLU A 688 -2.17 24.43 -3.12
N ALA A 689 -1.02 24.72 -2.50
CA ALA A 689 -0.27 23.72 -1.75
C ALA A 689 -1.07 23.14 -0.56
N PHE A 690 -1.92 23.94 0.12
CA PHE A 690 -2.82 23.42 1.16
C PHE A 690 -3.87 22.48 0.59
N LYS A 691 -4.49 22.81 -0.55
CA LYS A 691 -5.50 21.94 -1.17
C LYS A 691 -4.92 20.56 -1.46
N SER A 692 -3.66 20.45 -1.84
CA SER A 692 -3.02 19.15 -2.10
C SER A 692 -2.32 18.52 -0.88
N HIS A 693 -2.50 19.08 0.32
CA HIS A 693 -1.80 18.64 1.53
C HIS A 693 -2.14 17.17 1.91
N PRO A 694 -1.16 16.35 2.34
CA PRO A 694 -1.38 14.93 2.66
C PRO A 694 -2.43 14.64 3.73
N PHE A 695 -2.75 15.59 4.61
CA PHE A 695 -3.80 15.47 5.63
C PHE A 695 -5.21 15.74 5.14
N LEU A 696 -5.36 16.29 3.94
CA LEU A 696 -6.65 16.70 3.41
C LEU A 696 -7.13 15.74 2.32
N TYR A 697 -8.43 15.56 2.27
CA TYR A 697 -9.13 14.76 1.27
C TYR A 697 -10.28 15.57 0.67
N HIS A 698 -10.44 15.48 -0.65
CA HIS A 698 -11.47 16.22 -1.39
C HIS A 698 -12.65 15.29 -1.67
N ARG A 699 -13.81 15.55 -1.06
CA ARG A 699 -15.08 14.84 -1.31
C ARG A 699 -16.09 15.80 -1.93
N ASP A 700 -16.46 15.62 -3.19
CA ASP A 700 -17.46 16.44 -3.90
C ASP A 700 -17.28 17.96 -3.67
N ARG A 701 -18.06 18.56 -2.76
CA ARG A 701 -18.05 19.99 -2.41
C ARG A 701 -17.25 20.35 -1.15
N TYR A 702 -16.69 19.37 -0.45
CA TYR A 702 -16.02 19.54 0.83
C TYR A 702 -14.57 19.07 0.80
N ILE A 703 -13.79 19.63 1.73
CA ILE A 703 -12.43 19.23 2.09
C ILE A 703 -12.49 18.76 3.53
N THR A 704 -12.05 17.53 3.78
CA THR A 704 -12.05 16.90 5.11
C THR A 704 -10.67 16.42 5.49
N PHE A 705 -10.47 16.07 6.77
CA PHE A 705 -9.30 15.29 7.14
C PHE A 705 -9.33 13.92 6.46
N LYS A 706 -8.14 13.44 6.10
CA LYS A 706 -7.92 12.16 5.41
C LYS A 706 -7.84 10.97 6.38
N TYR A 707 -7.49 11.23 7.63
CA TYR A 707 -7.37 10.22 8.69
C TYR A 707 -8.28 10.61 9.87
N ASP A 708 -9.03 9.65 10.40
CA ASP A 708 -10.03 9.88 11.45
C ASP A 708 -9.46 10.50 12.72
N PHE A 709 -8.31 10.00 13.14
CA PHE A 709 -7.68 10.44 14.38
C PHE A 709 -7.25 11.91 14.33
N LEU A 710 -7.06 12.52 13.15
CA LEU A 710 -6.55 13.88 13.04
C LEU A 710 -7.49 14.91 13.68
N LEU A 711 -8.80 14.68 13.62
CA LEU A 711 -9.78 15.58 14.22
C LEU A 711 -9.53 15.72 15.73
N ASP A 712 -9.51 14.59 16.44
CA ASP A 712 -9.31 14.59 17.89
C ASP A 712 -7.85 14.88 18.27
N TYR A 713 -6.89 14.49 17.43
CA TYR A 713 -5.48 14.81 17.61
C TYR A 713 -5.24 16.33 17.63
N PHE A 714 -5.73 17.08 16.64
CA PHE A 714 -5.55 18.53 16.61
C PHE A 714 -6.36 19.24 17.70
N ARG A 715 -7.53 18.72 18.06
CA ARG A 715 -8.30 19.19 19.24
C ARG A 715 -7.53 18.98 20.55
N SER A 716 -6.80 17.86 20.70
CA SER A 716 -5.96 17.62 21.88
C SER A 716 -4.85 18.66 22.00
N ILE A 717 -4.20 19.02 20.88
CA ILE A 717 -3.15 20.06 20.85
C ILE A 717 -3.74 21.41 21.27
N TYR A 718 -4.91 21.77 20.71
CA TYR A 718 -5.61 22.99 21.06
C TYR A 718 -5.91 23.05 22.57
N LEU A 719 -6.54 22.01 23.11
CA LEU A 719 -6.91 21.95 24.52
C LEU A 719 -5.68 21.97 25.43
N SER A 720 -4.62 21.23 25.11
CA SER A 720 -3.38 21.28 25.90
C SER A 720 -2.82 22.70 26.04
N ASN A 721 -2.87 23.49 24.97
CA ASN A 721 -2.46 24.90 25.02
C ASN A 721 -3.51 25.83 25.65
N TYR A 722 -4.77 25.42 25.67
CA TYR A 722 -5.85 26.17 26.32
C TYR A 722 -5.73 26.13 27.85
N PHE A 723 -5.26 25.02 28.42
CA PHE A 723 -5.05 24.83 29.86
C PHE A 723 -3.74 25.42 30.40
N LEU A 724 -2.83 25.88 29.53
CA LEU A 724 -1.58 26.53 29.94
C LEU A 724 -1.75 28.05 30.05
N TYR A 725 -1.24 28.63 31.14
CA TYR A 725 -1.19 30.07 31.29
C TYR A 725 -0.18 30.69 30.31
N SER A 726 -0.58 31.76 29.64
CA SER A 726 0.23 32.42 28.58
C SER A 726 0.32 33.94 28.75
N GLY A 727 0.09 34.45 29.96
CA GLY A 727 0.21 35.87 30.32
C GLY A 727 -1.12 36.64 30.39
N ASN A 728 -2.17 36.18 29.67
CA ASN A 728 -3.52 36.74 29.74
C ASN A 728 -4.57 35.63 29.87
N ILE A 729 -5.72 35.96 30.47
CA ILE A 729 -6.87 35.04 30.52
C ILE A 729 -7.46 34.94 29.12
N LYS A 730 -7.50 33.72 28.57
CA LYS A 730 -8.19 33.44 27.30
C LYS A 730 -9.68 33.27 27.59
N HIS A 731 -10.50 34.11 26.98
CA HIS A 731 -11.95 33.98 27.08
C HIS A 731 -12.43 32.70 26.40
N ILE A 732 -13.37 32.01 27.02
CA ILE A 732 -13.95 30.79 26.47
C ILE A 732 -14.96 31.13 25.37
N ASP A 733 -14.65 30.73 24.13
CA ASP A 733 -15.61 30.80 23.03
C ASP A 733 -16.56 29.60 23.00
N ILE A 734 -17.61 29.71 22.18
CA ILE A 734 -18.67 28.68 22.10
C ILE A 734 -18.14 27.34 21.57
N GLU A 735 -17.14 27.34 20.69
CA GLU A 735 -16.58 26.11 20.12
C GLU A 735 -15.72 25.37 21.14
N THR A 736 -14.93 26.11 21.92
CA THR A 736 -14.15 25.59 23.04
C THR A 736 -15.06 25.04 24.14
N PHE A 737 -16.15 25.76 24.45
CA PHE A 737 -17.17 25.29 25.38
C PHE A 737 -17.77 23.95 24.93
N ASN A 738 -18.19 23.85 23.67
CA ASN A 738 -18.76 22.63 23.10
C ASN A 738 -17.73 21.48 23.08
N LEU A 739 -16.47 21.78 22.74
CA LEU A 739 -15.40 20.79 22.72
C LEU A 739 -15.13 20.21 24.12
N LEU A 740 -15.05 21.05 25.16
CA LEU A 740 -14.91 20.60 26.54
C LEU A 740 -16.11 19.76 26.99
N LYS A 741 -17.33 20.14 26.59
CA LYS A 741 -18.58 19.41 26.87
C LYS A 741 -18.57 18.00 26.26
N GLU A 742 -18.17 17.88 25.00
CA GLU A 742 -18.25 16.65 24.21
C GLU A 742 -17.09 15.67 24.50
N SER A 743 -15.88 16.17 24.76
CA SER A 743 -14.66 15.35 24.70
C SER A 743 -13.95 15.10 26.03
N CYS A 744 -14.12 15.95 27.05
CA CYS A 744 -13.32 15.92 28.29
C CYS A 744 -14.02 15.24 29.48
N TRP A 745 -14.83 14.20 29.25
CA TRP A 745 -15.40 13.40 30.33
C TRP A 745 -14.34 12.50 30.99
N PHE A 746 -14.56 12.12 32.25
CA PHE A 746 -13.57 11.42 33.06
C PHE A 746 -13.12 10.08 32.44
N GLY A 747 -11.82 9.90 32.22
CA GLY A 747 -11.27 8.68 31.62
C GLY A 747 -11.34 8.62 30.09
N SER A 748 -11.75 9.71 29.43
CA SER A 748 -11.70 9.84 27.97
C SER A 748 -10.26 9.76 27.43
N THR A 749 -10.13 9.30 26.18
CA THR A 749 -8.86 9.32 25.43
C THR A 749 -8.34 10.76 25.28
N MET A 750 -9.23 11.72 25.04
CA MET A 750 -8.89 13.15 24.95
C MET A 750 -8.15 13.66 26.20
N ILE A 751 -8.62 13.33 27.41
CA ILE A 751 -7.91 13.71 28.65
C ILE A 751 -6.51 13.10 28.67
N THR A 752 -6.38 11.82 28.30
CA THR A 752 -5.10 11.12 28.26
C THR A 752 -4.12 11.80 27.30
N ASP A 753 -4.59 12.18 26.11
CA ASP A 753 -3.80 12.87 25.10
C ASP A 753 -3.39 14.28 25.54
N ILE A 754 -4.32 15.04 26.13
CA ILE A 754 -4.04 16.36 26.70
C ILE A 754 -2.92 16.25 27.73
N ILE A 755 -3.07 15.35 28.70
CA ILE A 755 -2.10 15.17 29.78
C ILE A 755 -0.75 14.72 29.23
N SER A 756 -0.71 13.84 28.24
CA SER A 756 0.53 13.36 27.59
C SER A 756 1.47 14.49 27.19
N ARG A 757 0.89 15.66 26.87
CA ARG A 757 1.57 16.88 26.41
C ARG A 757 2.06 17.79 27.54
N PHE A 758 1.70 17.59 28.79
CA PHE A 758 2.20 18.43 29.89
C PHE A 758 3.55 17.94 30.41
N GLU A 759 4.49 18.87 30.63
CA GLU A 759 5.77 18.59 31.32
C GLU A 759 5.74 19.10 32.77
N ASN A 760 4.99 20.18 33.03
CA ASN A 760 4.78 20.77 34.34
C ASN A 760 3.30 21.15 34.51
N TRP A 761 2.83 21.22 35.75
CA TRP A 761 1.52 21.71 36.14
C TRP A 761 1.72 22.72 37.28
N SER A 762 1.92 23.99 36.91
CA SER A 762 2.37 25.04 37.82
C SER A 762 1.21 25.66 38.62
N ASP A 763 1.54 26.40 39.67
CA ASP A 763 0.52 27.11 40.46
C ASP A 763 -0.13 28.25 39.66
N ASP A 764 0.58 28.85 38.70
CA ASP A 764 0.03 29.83 37.75
C ASP A 764 -1.02 29.18 36.82
N ASP A 765 -0.77 27.95 36.36
CA ASP A 765 -1.74 27.20 35.54
C ASP A 765 -2.99 26.84 36.35
N ILE A 766 -2.85 26.51 37.63
CA ILE A 766 -3.97 26.21 38.53
C ILE A 766 -4.79 27.47 38.82
N LEU A 767 -4.14 28.61 39.05
CA LEU A 767 -4.83 29.87 39.26
C LEU A 767 -5.61 30.27 38.00
N TYR A 768 -4.97 30.15 36.85
CA TYR A 768 -5.61 30.37 35.55
C TYR A 768 -6.81 29.43 35.34
N ALA A 769 -6.69 28.15 35.70
CA ALA A 769 -7.79 27.20 35.65
C ALA A 769 -8.96 27.60 36.57
N SER A 770 -8.69 28.15 37.76
CA SER A 770 -9.73 28.69 38.64
C SER A 770 -10.49 29.85 37.99
N ASP A 771 -9.78 30.76 37.32
CA ASP A 771 -10.39 31.91 36.66
C ASP A 771 -11.25 31.50 35.46
N VAL A 772 -10.82 30.53 34.66
CA VAL A 772 -11.63 29.98 33.56
C VAL A 772 -12.90 29.30 34.09
N ILE A 773 -12.83 28.58 35.21
CA ILE A 773 -14.01 27.97 35.84
C ILE A 773 -15.04 29.04 36.26
N LYS A 774 -14.58 30.15 36.85
CA LYS A 774 -15.45 31.28 37.21
C LYS A 774 -16.11 31.88 35.98
N GLU A 775 -15.33 32.10 34.91
CA GLU A 775 -15.86 32.60 33.64
C GLU A 775 -16.96 31.67 33.09
N ILE A 776 -16.73 30.35 33.07
CA ILE A 776 -17.72 29.37 32.61
C ILE A 776 -19.02 29.44 33.43
N ALA A 777 -18.92 29.64 34.75
CA ALA A 777 -20.08 29.76 35.63
C ALA A 777 -20.94 31.00 35.28
N GLU A 778 -20.30 32.09 34.84
CA GLU A 778 -20.94 33.39 34.59
C GLU A 778 -21.55 33.54 33.16
N ILE A 779 -21.33 32.59 32.24
CA ILE A 779 -21.83 32.67 30.85
C ILE A 779 -23.37 32.66 30.79
N ASN A 780 -24.02 33.77 30.42
CA ASN A 780 -25.49 33.82 30.40
C ASN A 780 -26.16 33.13 29.20
N SER A 781 -25.42 32.89 28.11
CA SER A 781 -25.95 32.37 26.84
C SER A 781 -26.17 30.85 26.80
N VAL A 782 -25.79 30.12 27.86
CA VAL A 782 -25.79 28.65 27.88
C VAL A 782 -26.58 28.08 29.05
N SER A 783 -27.19 26.90 28.86
CA SER A 783 -28.01 26.25 29.90
C SER A 783 -27.20 25.92 31.17
N MET A 784 -27.84 26.03 32.34
CA MET A 784 -27.21 25.68 33.62
C MET A 784 -26.72 24.22 33.67
N LYS A 785 -27.42 23.30 32.99
CA LYS A 785 -27.01 21.90 32.89
C LYS A 785 -25.68 21.77 32.15
N ASP A 786 -25.54 22.46 31.03
CA ASP A 786 -24.33 22.39 30.22
C ASP A 786 -23.13 23.02 30.93
N LYS A 787 -23.32 24.14 31.66
CA LYS A 787 -22.28 24.73 32.50
C LYS A 787 -21.72 23.72 33.50
N LYS A 788 -22.60 23.01 34.20
CA LYS A 788 -22.21 21.99 35.19
C LYS A 788 -21.41 20.85 34.54
N ILE A 789 -21.81 20.40 33.36
CA ILE A 789 -21.08 19.37 32.61
C ILE A 789 -19.69 19.88 32.22
N VAL A 790 -19.59 21.09 31.65
CA VAL A 790 -18.31 21.68 31.23
C VAL A 790 -17.39 21.92 32.42
N ILE A 791 -17.89 22.47 33.53
CA ILE A 791 -17.08 22.66 34.75
C ILE A 791 -16.58 21.31 35.28
N SER A 792 -17.43 20.26 35.27
CA SER A 792 -16.98 18.93 35.67
C SER A 792 -15.92 18.36 34.74
N ASN A 793 -16.08 18.52 33.43
CA ASN A 793 -15.11 18.04 32.43
C ASN A 793 -13.79 18.81 32.53
N TYR A 794 -13.84 20.12 32.76
CA TYR A 794 -12.67 20.95 32.98
C TYR A 794 -11.94 20.55 34.27
N PHE A 795 -12.70 20.29 35.35
CA PHE A 795 -12.15 19.76 36.60
C PHE A 795 -11.51 18.39 36.41
N ASN A 796 -12.11 17.51 35.60
CA ASN A 796 -11.55 16.19 35.30
C ASN A 796 -10.15 16.30 34.66
N VAL A 797 -9.96 17.23 33.72
CA VAL A 797 -8.63 17.50 33.13
C VAL A 797 -7.64 17.96 34.20
N CYS A 798 -8.01 18.96 35.02
CA CYS A 798 -7.16 19.49 36.09
C CYS A 798 -6.80 18.41 37.12
N LEU A 799 -7.77 17.58 37.50
CA LEU A 799 -7.61 16.48 38.43
C LEU A 799 -6.65 15.43 37.88
N SER A 800 -6.82 15.03 36.63
CA SER A 800 -5.94 14.04 36.01
C SER A 800 -4.52 14.58 35.77
N LEU A 801 -4.35 15.87 35.48
CA LEU A 801 -3.04 16.54 35.47
C LEU A 801 -2.39 16.51 36.86
N ASN A 802 -3.14 16.88 37.90
CA ASN A 802 -2.67 16.88 39.27
C ASN A 802 -2.26 15.47 39.75
N ILE A 803 -3.05 14.45 39.41
CA ILE A 803 -2.75 13.05 39.73
C ILE A 803 -1.44 12.60 39.06
N ARG A 804 -1.20 12.98 37.79
CA ARG A 804 0.03 12.60 37.08
C ARG A 804 1.28 13.32 37.61
N MET A 805 1.18 14.61 37.87
CA MET A 805 2.34 15.45 38.22
C MET A 805 2.65 15.47 39.72
N ARG A 806 1.66 15.15 40.55
CA ARG A 806 1.78 15.07 42.00
C ARG A 806 1.44 13.64 42.44
N SER A 807 0.33 13.44 43.13
CA SER A 807 -0.10 12.15 43.64
C SER A 807 -1.62 12.08 43.76
N ASN A 808 -2.19 10.88 43.59
CA ASN A 808 -3.61 10.60 43.87
C ASN A 808 -3.79 10.23 45.36
N ASP A 809 -3.61 11.20 46.24
CA ASP A 809 -3.89 11.07 47.67
C ASP A 809 -4.85 12.16 48.15
N ILE A 810 -5.44 11.94 49.32
CA ILE A 810 -6.48 12.81 49.89
C ILE A 810 -5.99 14.25 50.03
N PHE A 811 -4.74 14.48 50.45
CA PHE A 811 -4.22 15.83 50.66
C PHE A 811 -4.06 16.56 49.32
N SER A 812 -3.35 15.94 48.36
CA SER A 812 -3.13 16.50 47.03
C SER A 812 -4.44 16.82 46.29
N ASN A 813 -5.41 15.89 46.32
CA ASN A 813 -6.70 16.08 45.68
C ASN A 813 -7.52 17.21 46.34
N THR A 814 -7.47 17.31 47.68
CA THR A 814 -8.18 18.37 48.42
C THR A 814 -7.56 19.74 48.13
N GLN A 815 -6.23 19.84 48.11
CA GLN A 815 -5.56 21.10 47.78
C GLN A 815 -5.93 21.60 46.37
N LEU A 816 -5.99 20.71 45.38
CA LEU A 816 -6.46 21.10 44.04
C LEU A 816 -7.90 21.64 44.08
N LEU A 817 -8.80 20.94 44.76
CA LEU A 817 -10.21 21.36 44.89
C LEU A 817 -10.32 22.74 45.54
N LEU A 818 -9.58 22.98 46.62
CA LEU A 818 -9.55 24.29 47.28
C LEU A 818 -9.02 25.36 46.34
N ASN A 819 -7.88 25.13 45.68
CA ASN A 819 -7.27 26.10 44.78
C ASN A 819 -8.19 26.48 43.60
N LEU A 820 -9.02 25.55 43.12
CA LEU A 820 -9.91 25.79 41.98
C LEU A 820 -11.23 26.46 42.37
N PHE A 821 -11.84 26.06 43.50
CA PHE A 821 -13.23 26.36 43.82
C PHE A 821 -13.45 27.16 45.11
N GLU A 822 -12.43 27.31 45.96
CA GLU A 822 -12.56 28.05 47.22
C GLU A 822 -12.57 29.56 46.97
N TYR A 823 -13.63 30.21 47.45
CA TYR A 823 -13.73 31.65 47.53
C TYR A 823 -14.24 32.05 48.91
N LYS A 824 -13.44 32.81 49.67
CA LYS A 824 -13.76 33.26 51.03
C LYS A 824 -14.20 32.11 51.96
N LYS A 825 -13.48 30.97 51.93
CA LYS A 825 -13.78 29.74 52.70
C LYS A 825 -15.06 29.00 52.31
N ILE A 826 -15.65 29.34 51.16
CA ILE A 826 -16.82 28.67 50.60
C ILE A 826 -16.39 28.01 49.29
N ILE A 827 -16.75 26.74 49.11
CA ILE A 827 -16.61 26.03 47.85
C ILE A 827 -17.84 26.33 47.01
N MET A 828 -17.65 27.00 45.87
CA MET A 828 -18.72 27.34 44.93
C MET A 828 -18.47 26.71 43.57
N ASN A 829 -19.52 26.49 42.79
CA ASN A 829 -19.46 26.02 41.40
C ASN A 829 -18.79 24.64 41.18
N LEU A 830 -18.38 23.93 42.24
CA LEU A 830 -17.83 22.59 42.10
C LEU A 830 -18.88 21.68 41.46
N SER A 831 -18.50 21.07 40.34
CA SER A 831 -19.31 20.10 39.62
C SER A 831 -18.52 18.82 39.44
N ILE A 832 -19.06 17.69 39.89
CA ILE A 832 -18.50 16.36 39.71
C ILE A 832 -19.57 15.47 39.09
N VAL A 833 -19.31 15.00 37.88
CA VAL A 833 -20.23 14.15 37.09
C VAL A 833 -19.50 12.89 36.63
N ASN A 834 -20.06 11.72 36.93
CA ASN A 834 -19.54 10.41 36.50
C ASN A 834 -18.07 10.13 36.92
N LEU A 835 -17.71 10.46 38.16
CA LEU A 835 -16.36 10.22 38.68
C LEU A 835 -16.29 8.86 39.39
N SER A 836 -15.91 7.82 38.64
CA SER A 836 -15.87 6.43 39.13
C SER A 836 -14.49 5.93 39.58
N ALA A 837 -13.48 6.79 39.63
CA ALA A 837 -12.13 6.42 40.09
C ALA A 837 -11.99 6.55 41.61
N ASN A 838 -10.99 5.84 42.17
CA ASN A 838 -10.58 5.95 43.58
C ASN A 838 -9.91 7.31 43.87
N VAL A 839 -10.68 8.38 43.75
CA VAL A 839 -10.32 9.75 44.08
C VAL A 839 -11.11 10.11 45.33
N LYS A 840 -10.40 10.52 46.37
CA LYS A 840 -10.95 10.86 47.67
C LYS A 840 -10.46 12.24 48.07
N PHE A 841 -11.32 12.96 48.78
CA PHE A 841 -11.06 14.29 49.31
C PHE A 841 -11.27 14.32 50.82
N ASP A 842 -10.73 15.34 51.47
CA ASP A 842 -11.05 15.69 52.85
C ASP A 842 -12.04 16.86 52.85
N PHE A 843 -13.31 16.56 53.09
CA PHE A 843 -14.37 17.56 53.15
C PHE A 843 -14.62 18.07 54.57
N SER A 844 -13.82 17.64 55.56
CA SER A 844 -13.98 18.01 56.96
C SER A 844 -13.92 19.53 57.14
N GLY A 845 -14.96 20.12 57.72
CA GLY A 845 -15.04 21.56 58.01
C GLY A 845 -15.27 22.47 56.79
N LEU A 846 -15.49 21.90 55.60
CA LEU A 846 -15.75 22.69 54.38
C LEU A 846 -17.23 23.06 54.24
N TYR A 847 -17.48 24.23 53.64
CA TYR A 847 -18.81 24.72 53.30
C TYR A 847 -18.98 24.73 51.78
N PHE A 848 -19.87 23.88 51.26
CA PHE A 848 -20.22 23.78 49.85
C PHE A 848 -21.52 24.55 49.58
N SER A 849 -21.51 25.45 48.59
CA SER A 849 -22.68 26.22 48.19
C SER A 849 -22.93 26.08 46.68
N GLU A 850 -24.15 25.72 46.31
CA GLU A 850 -24.58 25.58 44.91
C GLU A 850 -23.75 24.57 44.07
N CYS A 851 -23.11 23.60 44.72
CA CYS A 851 -22.32 22.57 44.08
C CYS A 851 -23.18 21.44 43.48
N TYR A 852 -22.65 20.73 42.49
CA TYR A 852 -23.32 19.65 41.77
C TYR A 852 -22.51 18.35 41.86
N PHE A 853 -23.12 17.30 42.38
CA PHE A 853 -22.55 15.95 42.48
C PHE A 853 -23.53 14.97 41.84
N ASP A 854 -23.09 14.29 40.79
CA ASP A 854 -23.91 13.33 40.06
C ASP A 854 -23.07 12.10 39.72
N ASN A 855 -23.47 10.93 40.22
CA ASN A 855 -22.77 9.66 40.00
C ASN A 855 -21.27 9.73 40.42
N PHE A 856 -21.01 10.17 41.65
CA PHE A 856 -19.67 10.17 42.26
C PHE A 856 -19.50 8.97 43.21
N ASP A 857 -18.86 7.91 42.71
CA ASP A 857 -18.79 6.59 43.38
C ASP A 857 -18.06 6.59 44.73
N TYR A 858 -17.16 7.54 44.94
CA TYR A 858 -16.33 7.63 46.12
C TYR A 858 -16.75 8.76 47.06
N PHE A 859 -17.93 9.37 46.85
CA PHE A 859 -18.45 10.45 47.69
C PHE A 859 -18.40 10.07 49.17
N TRP A 860 -19.02 8.96 49.57
CA TRP A 860 -19.05 8.52 50.98
C TRP A 860 -17.73 7.92 51.50
N LYS A 861 -16.74 7.76 50.62
CA LYS A 861 -15.38 7.34 51.00
C LYS A 861 -14.44 8.53 51.21
N CYS A 862 -14.91 9.75 50.96
CA CYS A 862 -14.24 10.98 51.37
C CYS A 862 -14.33 11.15 52.90
N LYS A 863 -13.48 12.01 53.47
CA LYS A 863 -13.57 12.31 54.90
C LYS A 863 -14.58 13.44 55.12
N PHE A 864 -15.31 13.33 56.22
CA PHE A 864 -16.29 14.32 56.65
C PHE A 864 -16.21 14.48 58.17
N ASN A 865 -16.66 15.63 58.67
CA ASN A 865 -16.93 15.85 60.07
C ASN A 865 -18.30 16.54 60.24
N ASN A 866 -18.72 16.77 61.49
CA ASN A 866 -20.01 17.41 61.78
C ASN A 866 -20.08 18.89 61.34
N GLU A 867 -18.93 19.51 61.02
CA GLU A 867 -18.84 20.89 60.57
C GLU A 867 -18.94 21.02 59.03
N THR A 868 -18.88 19.90 58.29
CA THR A 868 -19.05 19.90 56.82
C THR A 868 -20.49 20.27 56.46
N ILE A 869 -20.70 21.28 55.61
CA ILE A 869 -22.04 21.74 55.22
C ILE A 869 -22.18 21.73 53.71
N PHE A 870 -23.30 21.22 53.22
CA PHE A 870 -23.78 21.36 51.84
C PHE A 870 -25.04 22.22 51.84
N ASP A 871 -24.99 23.37 51.18
CA ASP A 871 -26.08 24.34 51.08
C ASP A 871 -26.49 24.50 49.61
N LYS A 872 -27.78 24.33 49.31
CA LYS A 872 -28.35 24.43 47.95
C LYS A 872 -27.63 23.58 46.89
N CYS A 873 -26.96 22.52 47.32
CA CYS A 873 -26.23 21.62 46.44
C CYS A 873 -27.20 20.61 45.79
N CYS A 874 -26.79 20.01 44.69
CA CYS A 874 -27.53 18.95 44.04
C CYS A 874 -26.73 17.65 44.11
N LEU A 875 -27.30 16.62 44.73
CA LEU A 875 -26.67 15.33 44.94
C LEU A 875 -27.56 14.24 44.34
N LEU A 876 -27.16 13.70 43.20
CA LEU A 876 -27.91 12.73 42.42
C LEU A 876 -27.09 11.46 42.19
N ASN A 877 -27.75 10.31 42.15
CA ASN A 877 -27.15 9.02 41.79
C ASN A 877 -25.91 8.65 42.61
N ILE A 878 -25.83 9.05 43.89
CA ILE A 878 -24.68 8.74 44.75
C ILE A 878 -24.82 7.32 45.32
N PRO A 879 -23.94 6.37 44.93
CA PRO A 879 -24.04 5.01 45.43
C PRO A 879 -23.58 4.93 46.90
N PHE A 880 -24.20 4.04 47.68
CA PHE A 880 -23.85 3.85 49.08
C PHE A 880 -23.80 2.37 49.47
N THR A 881 -23.03 2.07 50.51
CA THR A 881 -22.92 0.77 51.14
C THR A 881 -23.09 0.89 52.66
N LYS A 882 -23.46 -0.21 53.34
CA LYS A 882 -23.68 -0.22 54.80
C LYS A 882 -22.43 0.11 55.65
N LYS A 883 -21.23 0.15 55.05
CA LYS A 883 -19.96 0.42 55.76
C LYS A 883 -19.50 1.86 55.61
N ASP A 884 -20.19 2.67 54.82
CA ASP A 884 -19.76 4.03 54.51
C ASP A 884 -20.03 5.01 55.68
N ASN A 885 -19.22 6.05 55.76
CA ASN A 885 -19.30 7.05 56.83
C ASN A 885 -20.29 8.16 56.46
N ILE A 886 -21.57 7.94 56.79
CA ILE A 886 -22.68 8.84 56.42
C ILE A 886 -22.83 9.95 57.48
N ILE A 887 -22.67 11.21 57.08
CA ILE A 887 -22.97 12.38 57.93
C ILE A 887 -24.49 12.65 58.01
N PRO A 888 -24.98 13.32 59.07
CA PRO A 888 -26.41 13.54 59.28
C PRO A 888 -27.10 14.38 58.18
N LEU A 889 -28.43 14.24 58.08
CA LEU A 889 -29.24 14.98 57.10
C LEU A 889 -29.16 16.51 57.29
N GLU A 890 -28.94 16.99 58.52
CA GLU A 890 -28.83 18.42 58.87
C GLU A 890 -27.65 19.14 58.21
N ASN A 891 -26.63 18.37 57.79
CA ASN A 891 -25.49 18.87 57.04
C ASN A 891 -25.85 19.21 55.58
N PHE A 892 -27.05 18.84 55.10
CA PHE A 892 -27.51 19.08 53.72
C PHE A 892 -28.74 20.00 53.69
N ARG A 893 -28.50 21.31 53.63
CA ARG A 893 -29.49 22.40 53.70
C ARG A 893 -29.99 22.79 52.32
N ASP A 894 -31.30 22.77 52.12
CA ASP A 894 -31.97 23.12 50.84
C ASP A 894 -31.39 22.40 49.60
N CYS A 895 -30.78 21.23 49.79
CA CYS A 895 -30.17 20.46 48.71
C CYS A 895 -31.21 19.64 47.93
N LEU A 896 -31.05 19.59 46.60
CA LEU A 896 -31.80 18.66 45.75
C LEU A 896 -31.17 17.26 45.86
N LYS A 897 -31.98 16.26 46.22
CA LYS A 897 -31.56 14.88 46.48
C LYS A 897 -32.45 13.93 45.69
N ASP A 898 -31.89 12.82 45.21
CA ASP A 898 -32.66 11.75 44.58
C ASP A 898 -33.19 10.75 45.62
N LYS A 899 -34.01 9.79 45.16
CA LYS A 899 -34.54 8.73 46.02
C LYS A 899 -33.44 7.89 46.68
N ASN A 900 -32.32 7.67 45.99
CA ASN A 900 -31.19 6.92 46.54
C ASN A 900 -30.63 7.61 47.78
N MET A 901 -30.41 8.93 47.72
CA MET A 901 -29.97 9.72 48.87
C MET A 901 -31.00 9.71 50.01
N GLU A 902 -32.30 9.80 49.71
CA GLU A 902 -33.33 9.70 50.76
C GLU A 902 -33.31 8.34 51.49
N ASP A 903 -33.13 7.25 50.74
CA ASP A 903 -33.08 5.89 51.30
C ASP A 903 -31.82 5.67 52.14
N VAL A 904 -30.68 6.30 51.82
CA VAL A 904 -29.45 6.31 52.64
C VAL A 904 -29.75 6.83 54.05
N PHE A 905 -30.42 7.97 54.15
CA PHE A 905 -30.68 8.61 55.45
C PHE A 905 -31.70 7.82 56.27
N LYS A 906 -32.75 7.26 55.64
CA LYS A 906 -33.71 6.36 56.31
C LYS A 906 -33.02 5.13 56.89
N LEU A 907 -32.16 4.47 56.11
CA LEU A 907 -31.40 3.30 56.57
C LEU A 907 -30.42 3.64 57.71
N ASN A 908 -29.82 4.83 57.70
CA ASN A 908 -28.93 5.27 58.78
C ASN A 908 -29.72 5.54 60.07
N GLU A 909 -30.87 6.20 59.97
CA GLU A 909 -31.78 6.45 61.11
C GLU A 909 -32.32 5.12 61.70
N GLU A 910 -32.75 4.18 60.86
CA GLU A 910 -33.21 2.85 61.30
C GLU A 910 -32.09 2.04 62.00
N ASN A 911 -30.85 2.10 61.49
CA ASN A 911 -29.72 1.42 62.12
C ASN A 911 -29.34 2.05 63.47
N GLN A 912 -29.37 3.38 63.60
CA GLN A 912 -29.12 4.06 64.88
C GLN A 912 -30.23 3.75 65.91
N PHE A 913 -31.49 3.72 65.48
CA PHE A 913 -32.61 3.33 66.32
C PHE A 913 -32.45 1.89 66.83
N ASN A 914 -32.09 0.95 65.95
CA ASN A 914 -31.90 -0.46 66.29
C ASN A 914 -30.71 -0.66 67.27
N LYS A 915 -29.61 0.09 67.13
CA LYS A 915 -28.49 0.06 68.11
C LYS A 915 -28.91 0.56 69.49
N THR A 916 -29.72 1.62 69.54
CA THR A 916 -30.22 2.20 70.79
C THR A 916 -31.16 1.23 71.52
N GLU A 917 -32.05 0.55 70.79
CA GLU A 917 -32.90 -0.51 71.37
C GLU A 917 -32.08 -1.69 71.90
N ARG A 918 -31.07 -2.15 71.15
CA ARG A 918 -30.19 -3.24 71.59
C ARG A 918 -29.45 -2.88 72.88
N ALA A 919 -28.94 -1.67 72.98
CA ALA A 919 -28.27 -1.16 74.19
C ALA A 919 -29.24 -1.12 75.37
N LYS A 920 -30.47 -0.65 75.16
CA LYS A 920 -31.53 -0.63 76.18
C LYS A 920 -31.87 -2.02 76.69
N VAL A 921 -32.11 -2.98 75.78
CA VAL A 921 -32.41 -4.38 76.14
C VAL A 921 -31.26 -5.03 76.92
N PHE A 922 -30.02 -4.77 76.51
CA PHE A 922 -28.85 -5.29 77.21
C PHE A 922 -28.69 -4.72 78.62
N ILE A 923 -28.78 -3.38 78.78
CA ILE A 923 -28.64 -2.71 80.08
C ILE A 923 -29.73 -3.19 81.04
N ASP A 924 -30.96 -3.33 80.56
CA ASP A 924 -32.06 -3.88 81.34
C ASP A 924 -31.77 -5.31 81.82
N ALA A 925 -31.37 -6.20 80.91
CA ALA A 925 -31.01 -7.57 81.25
C ALA A 925 -29.81 -7.67 82.21
N PHE A 926 -28.83 -6.76 82.07
CA PHE A 926 -27.67 -6.70 82.94
C PHE A 926 -28.04 -6.26 84.37
N PHE A 927 -28.85 -5.21 84.52
CA PHE A 927 -29.29 -4.76 85.85
C PHE A 927 -30.23 -5.75 86.54
N HIS A 928 -31.02 -6.50 85.76
CA HIS A 928 -31.84 -7.60 86.29
C HIS A 928 -31.01 -8.70 86.99
N LEU A 929 -29.72 -8.87 86.66
CA LEU A 929 -28.85 -9.80 87.40
C LEU A 929 -28.71 -9.41 88.87
N PHE A 930 -28.84 -8.12 89.21
CA PHE A 930 -28.76 -7.60 90.57
C PHE A 930 -30.12 -7.57 91.28
N TYR A 931 -31.22 -7.80 90.56
CA TYR A 931 -32.58 -7.61 91.07
C TYR A 931 -33.23 -8.93 91.47
N THR A 932 -33.51 -9.12 92.76
CA THR A 932 -34.14 -10.35 93.29
C THR A 932 -35.09 -10.02 94.45
N ASN A 933 -36.24 -10.69 94.51
CA ASN A 933 -37.28 -10.48 95.55
C ASN A 933 -37.69 -9.01 95.74
N GLY A 934 -37.82 -8.25 94.65
CA GLY A 934 -38.30 -6.86 94.69
C GLY A 934 -37.26 -5.80 95.08
N ARG A 935 -35.98 -6.18 95.25
CA ARG A 935 -34.88 -5.29 95.64
C ARG A 935 -33.59 -5.55 94.86
N LEU A 936 -32.78 -4.50 94.67
CA LEU A 936 -31.40 -4.63 94.17
C LEU A 936 -30.48 -5.12 95.29
N GLY A 937 -29.78 -6.23 95.05
CA GLY A 937 -28.89 -6.89 95.99
C GLY A 937 -27.47 -7.07 95.45
N ARG A 938 -26.54 -7.39 96.35
CA ARG A 938 -25.14 -7.67 96.03
C ARG A 938 -25.02 -9.03 95.36
N GLN A 939 -24.29 -9.12 94.25
CA GLN A 939 -24.12 -10.35 93.49
C GLN A 939 -22.66 -10.78 93.40
N TRP A 940 -22.42 -12.09 93.47
CA TRP A 940 -21.08 -12.65 93.28
C TRP A 940 -20.71 -12.64 91.80
N GLU A 941 -19.52 -12.12 91.49
CA GLU A 941 -19.00 -12.09 90.12
C GLU A 941 -18.89 -13.50 89.54
N ASP A 942 -18.24 -14.41 90.25
CA ASP A 942 -17.94 -15.78 89.80
C ASP A 942 -19.16 -16.71 89.78
N LYS A 943 -20.20 -16.44 90.60
CA LYS A 943 -21.38 -17.31 90.73
C LYS A 943 -22.61 -16.85 89.96
N VAL A 944 -22.81 -15.53 89.81
CA VAL A 944 -24.07 -14.99 89.26
C VAL A 944 -23.81 -14.17 88.02
N ILE A 945 -22.91 -13.18 88.08
CA ILE A 945 -22.71 -12.25 86.98
C ILE A 945 -21.97 -12.95 85.82
N LEU A 946 -20.76 -13.45 86.05
CA LEU A 946 -19.92 -14.03 85.00
C LEU A 946 -20.54 -15.27 84.31
N PRO A 947 -21.17 -16.23 85.03
CA PRO A 947 -21.79 -17.40 84.39
C PRO A 947 -23.04 -17.07 83.56
N ARG A 948 -23.76 -16.00 83.91
CA ARG A 948 -25.00 -15.58 83.20
C ARG A 948 -24.75 -14.50 82.16
N PHE A 949 -23.59 -13.86 82.20
CA PHE A 949 -23.25 -12.75 81.31
C PHE A 949 -23.38 -13.12 79.83
N SER A 950 -22.88 -14.31 79.45
CA SER A 950 -22.99 -14.80 78.06
C SER A 950 -24.43 -14.95 77.58
N GLY A 951 -25.39 -15.21 78.49
CA GLY A 951 -26.81 -15.34 78.15
C GLY A 951 -27.52 -14.00 77.95
N ILE A 952 -27.02 -12.93 78.57
CA ILE A 952 -27.59 -11.57 78.45
C ILE A 952 -26.88 -10.72 77.41
N ASP A 953 -25.58 -10.96 77.15
CA ASP A 953 -24.79 -10.26 76.15
C ASP A 953 -25.01 -10.81 74.73
N LYS A 954 -26.28 -10.84 74.31
CA LYS A 954 -26.69 -11.34 72.99
C LYS A 954 -26.13 -10.49 71.84
N PHE A 955 -25.68 -9.27 72.14
CA PHE A 955 -25.16 -8.30 71.19
C PHE A 955 -23.63 -8.14 71.25
N GLN A 956 -22.94 -8.97 72.05
CA GLN A 956 -21.48 -9.10 72.09
C GLN A 956 -20.72 -7.83 72.52
N TYR A 957 -21.24 -7.06 73.47
CA TYR A 957 -20.55 -5.90 74.05
C TYR A 957 -19.25 -6.30 74.79
N GLY A 958 -19.19 -7.52 75.32
CA GLY A 958 -18.01 -8.07 75.96
C GLY A 958 -17.86 -7.66 77.43
N TYR A 959 -17.66 -8.66 78.29
CA TYR A 959 -17.66 -8.49 79.75
C TYR A 959 -16.73 -7.40 80.26
N LYS A 960 -15.47 -7.39 79.79
CA LYS A 960 -14.47 -6.41 80.24
C LYS A 960 -14.83 -4.97 79.88
N ALA A 961 -15.39 -4.74 78.69
CA ALA A 961 -15.78 -3.41 78.23
C ALA A 961 -16.99 -2.89 79.03
N VAL A 962 -17.99 -3.74 79.23
CA VAL A 962 -19.19 -3.42 80.00
C VAL A 962 -18.85 -3.05 81.45
N ILE A 963 -18.03 -3.87 82.10
CA ILE A 963 -17.59 -3.62 83.47
C ILE A 963 -16.76 -2.33 83.56
N LYS A 964 -15.92 -2.06 82.56
CA LYS A 964 -15.14 -0.82 82.51
C LYS A 964 -16.05 0.42 82.45
N VAL A 965 -17.01 0.45 81.52
CA VAL A 965 -17.96 1.56 81.35
C VAL A 965 -18.75 1.82 82.63
N LEU A 966 -19.31 0.78 83.23
CA LEU A 966 -20.12 0.90 84.45
C LEU A 966 -19.28 1.30 85.67
N LYS A 967 -18.00 0.95 85.70
CA LYS A 967 -17.05 1.37 86.73
C LYS A 967 -16.63 2.83 86.56
N GLU A 968 -16.33 3.27 85.34
CA GLU A 968 -15.96 4.66 85.04
C GLU A 968 -17.09 5.64 85.41
N LYS A 969 -18.36 5.24 85.21
CA LYS A 969 -19.53 6.02 85.65
C LYS A 969 -19.89 5.85 87.12
N ASN A 970 -19.09 5.12 87.92
CA ASN A 970 -19.32 4.83 89.33
C ASN A 970 -20.68 4.15 89.63
N ILE A 971 -21.23 3.39 88.68
CA ILE A 971 -22.51 2.70 88.84
C ILE A 971 -22.33 1.36 89.55
N LEU A 972 -21.21 0.67 89.29
CA LEU A 972 -20.84 -0.60 89.94
C LEU A 972 -19.74 -0.39 90.98
N ILE A 973 -19.97 -0.89 92.20
CA ILE A 973 -18.99 -0.96 93.29
C ILE A 973 -18.53 -2.42 93.46
N PHE A 974 -17.24 -2.60 93.75
CA PHE A 974 -16.61 -3.91 93.89
C PHE A 974 -16.07 -4.09 95.32
N ASN A 975 -16.59 -5.09 96.03
CA ASN A 975 -16.15 -5.46 97.37
C ASN A 975 -15.51 -6.85 97.35
N LYS A 976 -14.42 -7.06 98.10
CA LYS A 976 -13.79 -8.37 98.27
C LYS A 976 -14.24 -9.02 99.58
N GLU A 977 -14.94 -10.14 99.49
CA GLU A 977 -15.28 -11.01 100.62
C GLU A 977 -14.72 -12.40 100.35
N LEU A 978 -14.01 -13.00 101.32
CA LEU A 978 -13.48 -14.37 101.22
C LEU A 978 -12.66 -14.63 99.93
N ASN A 979 -11.76 -13.70 99.58
CA ASN A 979 -10.93 -13.74 98.37
C ASN A 979 -11.69 -13.82 97.03
N ARG A 980 -12.99 -13.50 97.01
CA ARG A 980 -13.82 -13.43 95.79
C ARG A 980 -14.48 -12.05 95.68
N ILE A 981 -14.84 -11.66 94.46
CA ILE A 981 -15.38 -10.33 94.16
C ILE A 981 -16.90 -10.37 94.18
N LYS A 982 -17.48 -9.39 94.86
CA LYS A 982 -18.91 -9.14 94.92
C LYS A 982 -19.20 -7.75 94.38
N MET A 983 -20.18 -7.68 93.50
CA MET A 983 -20.58 -6.47 92.81
C MET A 983 -21.89 -5.95 93.40
N GLU A 984 -22.02 -4.64 93.51
CA GLU A 984 -23.27 -3.98 93.88
C GLU A 984 -23.48 -2.68 93.11
N ILE A 985 -24.75 -2.32 92.90
CA ILE A 985 -25.10 -1.01 92.34
C ILE A 985 -24.86 0.04 93.43
N ASN A 986 -24.16 1.12 93.08
CA ASN A 986 -23.88 2.24 93.97
C ASN A 986 -25.20 2.82 94.52
N GLU A 987 -25.24 3.09 95.84
CA GLU A 987 -26.44 3.57 96.52
C GLU A 987 -27.02 4.84 95.88
N ILE A 988 -26.18 5.72 95.34
CA ILE A 988 -26.62 6.95 94.65
C ILE A 988 -27.53 6.65 93.46
N TYR A 989 -27.28 5.57 92.71
CA TYR A 989 -28.01 5.23 91.48
C TYR A 989 -29.01 4.08 91.67
N LYS A 990 -29.18 3.61 92.90
CA LYS A 990 -30.00 2.43 93.20
C LYS A 990 -31.49 2.69 92.97
N GLU A 991 -31.96 3.90 93.24
CA GLU A 991 -33.34 4.31 92.94
C GLU A 991 -33.59 4.35 91.42
N ASP A 992 -32.68 4.97 90.66
CA ASP A 992 -32.73 5.07 89.21
C ASP A 992 -32.74 3.69 88.53
N VAL A 993 -31.80 2.81 88.91
CA VAL A 993 -31.71 1.45 88.37
C VAL A 993 -32.91 0.61 88.80
N SER A 994 -33.40 0.76 90.04
CA SER A 994 -34.56 0.00 90.51
C SER A 994 -35.85 0.42 89.82
N ARG A 995 -36.04 1.71 89.50
CA ARG A 995 -37.21 2.15 88.73
C ARG A 995 -37.11 1.63 87.30
N PHE A 996 -35.96 1.83 86.65
CA PHE A 996 -35.72 1.34 85.29
C PHE A 996 -36.01 -0.17 85.14
N VAL A 997 -35.54 -1.01 86.06
CA VAL A 997 -35.79 -2.46 86.06
C VAL A 997 -37.26 -2.83 86.34
N LYS A 998 -37.98 -2.04 87.15
CA LYS A 998 -39.38 -2.34 87.56
C LYS A 998 -40.41 -1.97 86.51
N ASP A 999 -40.30 -0.75 85.97
CA ASP A 999 -41.33 -0.15 85.11
C ASP A 999 -40.75 0.55 83.87
N GLY A 1000 -39.44 0.43 83.64
CA GLY A 1000 -38.78 1.01 82.46
C GLY A 1000 -38.53 2.51 82.56
N THR A 1001 -38.69 3.14 83.73
CA THR A 1001 -38.46 4.58 83.91
C THR A 1001 -37.05 4.99 83.50
N MET A 1002 -36.94 5.98 82.60
CA MET A 1002 -35.67 6.49 82.11
C MET A 1002 -35.18 7.68 82.94
N SER A 1003 -34.04 7.52 83.60
CA SER A 1003 -33.34 8.61 84.30
C SER A 1003 -32.14 9.12 83.47
N PRO A 1004 -31.58 10.30 83.80
CA PRO A 1004 -30.42 10.84 83.08
C PRO A 1004 -29.23 9.88 83.02
N ILE A 1005 -28.98 9.11 84.10
CA ILE A 1005 -27.89 8.14 84.15
C ILE A 1005 -28.16 6.92 83.26
N ILE A 1006 -29.41 6.44 83.18
CA ILE A 1006 -29.80 5.32 82.30
C ILE A 1006 -29.72 5.74 80.83
N ASN A 1007 -30.21 6.93 80.48
CA ASN A 1007 -30.08 7.46 79.12
C ASN A 1007 -28.62 7.65 78.72
N SER A 1008 -27.78 8.13 79.64
CA SER A 1008 -26.33 8.24 79.40
C SER A 1008 -25.69 6.88 79.13
N LEU A 1009 -26.11 5.83 79.84
CA LEU A 1009 -25.60 4.47 79.59
C LEU A 1009 -26.06 3.93 78.24
N ILE A 1010 -27.35 4.04 77.91
CA ILE A 1010 -27.89 3.56 76.62
C ILE A 1010 -27.15 4.23 75.46
N SER A 1011 -26.87 5.54 75.56
CA SER A 1011 -26.09 6.26 74.55
C SER A 1011 -24.66 5.72 74.41
N GLU A 1012 -23.99 5.44 75.52
CA GLU A 1012 -22.61 4.96 75.50
C GLU A 1012 -22.51 3.52 74.98
N PHE A 1013 -23.45 2.65 75.37
CA PHE A 1013 -23.55 1.29 74.86
C PHE A 1013 -24.02 1.23 73.41
N SER A 1014 -24.80 2.19 72.90
CA SER A 1014 -25.17 2.25 71.48
C SER A 1014 -24.00 2.60 70.54
N LYS A 1015 -22.91 3.14 71.10
CA LYS A 1015 -21.67 3.51 70.40
C LYS A 1015 -20.62 2.40 70.43
N LEU A 1016 -20.74 1.46 71.38
CA LEU A 1016 -20.00 0.20 71.42
C LEU A 1016 -20.56 -0.76 70.37
#